data_AF-A0A6N4QV61-F1
#
_entry.id   AF-A0A6N4QV61-F1
#
_cell.length_a   1.000
_cell.length_b   1.000
_cell.length_c   1.000
_cell.angle_alpha   90.00
_cell.angle_beta   90.00
_cell.angle_gamma   90.00
#
_symmetry.space_group_name_H-M   'P 1'
#
loop_
_entity.id
_entity.type
_entity.pdbx_description
1 polymer ?
#
loop_
_entity_poly.entity_id
_entity_poly.type
_entity_poly.pdbx_seq_one_letter_code
_entity_poly.pdbx_strand_id
1 'polypeptide(L)'
;MTLKRYFSVFRFLLLFPIFFALCKPQSTDYSFLSYLGIANRGTYTNGVFFPSENPFHIGESSYLNGREAGNTGTVVSATGDNSTLGISTRNNGIPDIIFLFNENGIPNAVDTNGDGLADYYLCYKNQTEYSLMTGSGCTGNTVTVISGQGYDTNGDGIADNSILSQIANDNVSPTSLISPNPGIYGSTIPITITCNDNVAPGNLVYTIDSSTPTFSPIQGAISNPKLKQLSLGTIDGIYTIKYRCRDLSGNIESVHTDSYEINHNVPTVSISNLNSNGVSTQSGAINNLSFNWSSNYSGTYAIRLNASNCQSGSILQSGPVVANATNAFNLSAGSLNSGANTIFVCAKAALTGYQTLTIVRDETQPSISPTPGGGNYGTAQNVSFSCTDNNPAGCGKIAYTLDGSTPSIDGSNGTVLTGTEYQNPISIPLNTAVTLKFIGVDLSGNPSPLQSVNYYINTSVATVTTNSFSPVSQLVNASSDQSISWVSSQNGVFTLRSGTDCSAGTILSGTNSAGNVTAGVPITTTLLNSNFAQGANTVSICVANASLDPMYGSTSFSVTKDNTRPTVSSTSPANFNAGSPVSELPNPGRIQIVFNKNMNVAYGGISTGSKISNLCYPAPTNPPLSVFVYDGANWDCIDFTATYTWVSSTTLRIDFSWINFPENAKIMWSLSKDVLQDTAGNSPLSDIQQSFLTGTRNQFFKPFKTEQSICWDSNGNLVPCAGTFQDGQTQKGVARNYSIQYYSGFSNDAVTEDTVTGLKWKTCVEGKKSLLSGGVTQCADITTPIPAGSCSPVNSSNNLVKLDYWAFFSFQDTSNEVHPSGVNGCSYLNQCNSGAGYGGITDWRLPTQKELDTLSVFGYSSANAAFPSSGFPDSIANYYWSSTLRRSNPYYAWGVNYNYGAAGSFVRSNTNNIRCVSGSGGAAQVQSDPGDQTIVDSTSNLVWQKCSAGLSGATCNTGTATKPNWATALSYCNTLNLAGRSWRLPTVKELGSIVDVSSTSAIVAANATYFPNTKNSYYWTSSSYAPSPGNAWTVFFQTGEMTPFSSKSGTAYVRCISDGP
;
A
#
# COMPACT_ATOMS: atom_id res chain seq x y z
N MET A 1 25.68 1.86 -45.84
CA MET A 1 26.66 2.16 -46.90
C MET A 1 28.05 2.18 -46.28
N THR A 2 29.05 1.56 -46.93
CA THR A 2 30.51 1.74 -46.72
C THR A 2 31.16 1.68 -45.32
N LEU A 3 31.75 0.50 -45.09
CA LEU A 3 32.84 0.10 -44.21
C LEU A 3 34.13 0.98 -44.23
N LYS A 4 34.74 1.24 -43.06
CA LYS A 4 36.20 1.33 -42.76
C LYS A 4 36.35 1.33 -41.22
N ARG A 5 36.92 0.30 -40.56
CA ARG A 5 38.33 -0.14 -40.47
C ARG A 5 39.26 0.92 -39.81
N TYR A 6 40.08 0.63 -38.78
CA TYR A 6 40.46 -0.66 -38.15
C TYR A 6 41.11 -0.48 -36.75
N PHE A 7 40.88 -1.45 -35.84
CA PHE A 7 41.79 -2.00 -34.79
C PHE A 7 42.27 -1.07 -33.64
N SER A 8 42.45 -1.51 -32.38
CA SER A 8 42.47 -2.87 -31.78
C SER A 8 42.13 -2.83 -30.27
N VAL A 9 41.28 -3.72 -29.72
CA VAL A 9 41.65 -4.87 -28.83
C VAL A 9 42.05 -4.43 -27.39
N PHE A 10 41.39 -4.80 -26.27
CA PHE A 10 40.31 -5.75 -25.88
C PHE A 10 39.50 -5.08 -24.71
N ARG A 11 38.16 -5.17 -24.55
CA ARG A 11 37.25 -6.32 -24.25
C ARG A 11 37.60 -7.03 -22.91
N PHE A 12 36.69 -7.24 -21.93
CA PHE A 12 35.22 -7.43 -21.93
C PHE A 12 34.61 -6.95 -20.57
N LEU A 13 33.47 -6.22 -20.53
CA LEU A 13 32.09 -6.68 -20.16
C LEU A 13 31.87 -7.03 -18.66
N LEU A 14 30.78 -6.70 -17.93
CA LEU A 14 29.40 -6.21 -18.16
C LEU A 14 29.00 -5.26 -16.98
N LEU A 15 27.93 -4.43 -16.95
CA LEU A 15 26.78 -4.16 -17.84
C LEU A 15 26.30 -2.68 -17.64
N PHE A 16 25.46 -2.19 -18.56
CA PHE A 16 25.05 -0.78 -18.71
C PHE A 16 23.47 -0.66 -18.60
N PRO A 17 22.76 0.46 -18.86
CA PRO A 17 21.92 1.16 -17.87
C PRO A 17 20.53 1.60 -18.43
N ILE A 18 20.11 2.88 -18.22
CA ILE A 18 18.98 3.65 -18.85
C ILE A 18 17.62 3.44 -18.10
N PHE A 19 16.77 4.43 -17.76
CA PHE A 19 16.58 5.90 -17.98
C PHE A 19 15.99 6.57 -16.68
N PHE A 20 15.52 7.82 -16.52
CA PHE A 20 15.29 8.96 -17.44
C PHE A 20 15.68 10.37 -16.88
N ALA A 21 14.73 11.27 -16.53
CA ALA A 21 14.93 12.74 -16.37
C ALA A 21 13.90 13.45 -15.42
N LEU A 22 14.17 14.75 -15.16
CA LEU A 22 13.34 15.84 -14.60
C LEU A 22 13.32 16.10 -13.07
N CYS A 23 14.19 17.01 -12.59
CA CYS A 23 13.78 18.23 -11.88
C CYS A 23 14.90 19.30 -11.86
N LYS A 24 14.57 20.57 -11.56
CA LYS A 24 15.52 21.72 -11.56
C LYS A 24 16.24 21.88 -10.19
N PRO A 25 17.45 22.46 -10.16
CA PRO A 25 18.21 22.69 -8.92
C PRO A 25 17.91 24.06 -8.28
N GLN A 26 17.99 24.14 -6.95
CA GLN A 26 18.01 25.41 -6.20
C GLN A 26 18.74 25.29 -4.85
N SER A 27 20.05 25.54 -4.84
CA SER A 27 20.73 26.42 -3.86
C SER A 27 22.26 26.42 -4.04
N THR A 28 22.85 27.61 -4.02
CA THR A 28 24.23 27.87 -3.59
C THR A 28 24.16 28.19 -2.07
N ASP A 29 25.14 27.92 -1.22
CA ASP A 29 26.58 27.69 -1.41
C ASP A 29 27.08 26.48 -0.62
N TYR A 30 28.06 25.75 -1.16
CA TYR A 30 28.89 24.81 -0.38
C TYR A 30 30.37 25.17 -0.58
N SER A 31 31.10 25.38 0.51
CA SER A 31 32.52 25.70 0.47
C SER A 31 33.35 24.48 0.05
N PHE A 32 34.38 24.73 -0.76
CA PHE A 32 35.16 23.76 -1.53
C PHE A 32 36.08 22.83 -0.70
N LEU A 33 35.85 22.68 0.62
CA LEU A 33 36.74 21.97 1.55
C LEU A 33 36.18 20.65 2.11
N SER A 34 34.91 20.31 1.87
CA SER A 34 34.28 19.10 2.44
C SER A 34 34.51 17.80 1.66
N TYR A 35 35.24 17.82 0.54
CA TYR A 35 35.43 16.64 -0.33
C TYR A 35 36.79 15.93 -0.21
N LEU A 36 37.70 16.40 0.66
CA LEU A 36 39.02 15.79 0.87
C LEU A 36 39.43 15.84 2.36
N GLY A 37 39.15 14.76 3.09
CA GLY A 37 39.73 14.55 4.43
C GLY A 37 38.81 13.81 5.40
N ILE A 38 39.07 12.52 5.61
CA ILE A 38 38.52 11.80 6.76
C ILE A 38 39.16 12.36 8.03
N ALA A 39 38.35 12.99 8.88
CA ALA A 39 38.65 13.18 10.29
C ALA A 39 37.42 12.77 11.10
N ASN A 40 37.42 11.56 11.64
CA ASN A 40 36.45 11.18 12.68
C ASN A 40 36.77 12.00 13.93
N ARG A 41 36.11 13.16 14.10
CA ARG A 41 36.14 13.95 15.34
C ARG A 41 35.23 13.32 16.41
N GLY A 42 35.48 12.06 16.73
CA GLY A 42 34.71 11.31 17.72
C GLY A 42 34.76 9.80 17.58
N THR A 43 34.27 9.10 18.59
CA THR A 43 34.22 7.64 18.68
C THR A 43 32.77 7.15 18.76
N TYR A 44 32.49 5.97 18.21
CA TYR A 44 31.19 5.30 18.37
C TYR A 44 31.27 4.25 19.47
N THR A 45 30.28 4.18 20.35
CA THR A 45 30.15 3.12 21.35
C THR A 45 28.66 2.81 21.58
N ASN A 46 28.27 1.54 21.49
CA ASN A 46 26.87 1.07 21.62
C ASN A 46 25.85 1.82 20.75
N GLY A 47 26.25 2.28 19.56
CA GLY A 47 25.39 3.03 18.63
C GLY A 47 25.29 4.55 18.91
N VAL A 48 25.89 5.03 19.99
CA VAL A 48 26.00 6.46 20.33
C VAL A 48 27.30 7.03 19.77
N PHE A 49 27.26 8.25 19.26
CA PHE A 49 28.44 9.01 18.86
C PHE A 49 28.94 9.86 20.02
N PHE A 50 30.25 9.88 20.26
CA PHE A 50 30.90 10.72 21.25
C PHE A 50 31.85 11.66 20.49
N PRO A 51 31.49 12.95 20.30
CA PRO A 51 32.37 13.89 19.61
C PRO A 51 33.68 14.10 20.39
N SER A 52 34.78 14.38 19.69
CA SER A 52 36.10 14.64 20.30
C SER A 52 36.40 16.13 20.51
N GLU A 53 35.53 17.00 20.01
CA GLU A 53 35.60 18.46 20.09
C GLU A 53 34.17 19.02 20.14
N ASN A 54 33.97 20.28 20.55
CA ASN A 54 32.64 20.91 20.59
C ASN A 54 32.04 21.03 19.17
N PRO A 55 30.88 20.40 18.87
CA PRO A 55 30.28 20.38 17.55
C PRO A 55 29.34 21.57 17.25
N PHE A 56 29.20 22.53 18.17
CA PHE A 56 28.32 23.70 17.99
C PHE A 56 29.12 24.97 17.75
N HIS A 57 28.79 25.72 16.69
CA HIS A 57 29.40 27.01 16.39
C HIS A 57 28.38 28.16 16.40
N ILE A 58 28.83 29.35 16.81
CA ILE A 58 27.99 30.55 16.93
C ILE A 58 27.39 30.92 15.57
N GLY A 59 26.07 31.10 15.53
CA GLY A 59 25.31 31.43 14.32
C GLY A 59 24.77 30.22 13.55
N GLU A 60 25.06 28.99 13.97
CA GLU A 60 24.48 27.79 13.33
C GLU A 60 23.04 27.52 13.76
N SER A 61 22.21 27.02 12.85
CA SER A 61 20.87 26.51 13.14
C SER A 61 20.93 25.19 13.90
N SER A 62 20.14 25.07 14.96
CA SER A 62 20.04 23.89 15.80
C SER A 62 18.79 23.06 15.50
N TYR A 63 18.94 21.74 15.48
CA TYR A 63 17.90 20.80 15.06
C TYR A 63 17.64 19.73 16.14
N LEU A 64 17.32 20.16 17.37
CA LEU A 64 17.13 19.26 18.53
C LEU A 64 16.02 18.22 18.32
N ASN A 65 15.01 18.55 17.50
CA ASN A 65 13.91 17.66 17.13
C ASN A 65 14.20 16.82 15.87
N GLY A 66 15.44 16.85 15.36
CA GLY A 66 15.81 16.29 14.07
C GLY A 66 15.58 17.25 12.90
N ARG A 67 16.32 17.06 11.81
CA ARG A 67 16.36 18.00 10.66
C ARG A 67 15.04 18.13 9.90
N GLU A 68 14.21 17.09 9.91
CA GLU A 68 12.90 17.08 9.23
C GLU A 68 11.83 17.89 9.98
N ALA A 69 12.00 18.10 11.30
CA ALA A 69 11.09 18.89 12.13
C ALA A 69 11.31 20.41 12.04
N GLY A 70 12.31 20.87 11.28
CA GLY A 70 12.67 22.29 11.12
C GLY A 70 13.66 22.81 12.16
N ASN A 71 14.02 24.10 12.04
CA ASN A 71 14.98 24.75 12.93
C ASN A 71 14.37 24.97 14.33
N THR A 72 15.02 24.47 15.37
CA THR A 72 14.60 24.64 16.77
C THR A 72 15.08 25.97 17.37
N GLY A 73 16.17 26.54 16.85
CA GLY A 73 16.74 27.80 17.32
C GLY A 73 18.17 28.03 16.80
N THR A 74 18.75 29.20 17.08
CA THR A 74 20.11 29.52 16.63
C THR A 74 21.11 29.40 17.77
N VAL A 75 22.30 28.83 17.52
CA VAL A 75 23.39 28.75 18.49
C VAL A 75 23.95 30.16 18.73
N VAL A 76 23.99 30.59 20.00
CA VAL A 76 24.44 31.91 20.43
C VAL A 76 25.43 31.80 21.59
N SER A 77 26.19 32.87 21.83
CA SER A 77 27.16 32.96 22.92
C SER A 77 26.94 34.25 23.69
N ALA A 78 27.07 34.22 25.01
CA ALA A 78 27.01 35.43 25.83
C ALA A 78 28.30 36.27 25.73
N THR A 79 29.45 35.64 25.46
CA THR A 79 30.77 36.29 25.33
C THR A 79 31.27 36.45 23.89
N GLY A 80 30.65 35.78 22.92
CA GLY A 80 31.17 35.68 21.55
C GLY A 80 32.22 34.59 21.37
N ASP A 81 32.46 33.75 22.39
CA ASP A 81 33.34 32.57 22.33
C ASP A 81 32.57 31.27 22.65
N ASN A 82 33.25 30.12 22.52
CA ASN A 82 32.63 28.80 22.65
C ASN A 82 32.41 28.32 24.11
N SER A 83 32.73 29.13 25.13
CA SER A 83 32.63 28.74 26.56
C SER A 83 31.29 29.08 27.21
N THR A 84 30.48 29.96 26.60
CA THR A 84 29.19 30.44 27.13
C THR A 84 28.02 30.17 26.17
N LEU A 85 28.11 29.09 25.40
CA LEU A 85 27.15 28.74 24.36
C LEU A 85 25.77 28.33 24.91
N GLY A 86 24.77 28.56 24.08
CA GLY A 86 23.43 28.02 24.22
C GLY A 86 22.65 28.16 22.92
N ILE A 87 21.37 27.79 22.93
CA ILE A 87 20.45 27.95 21.82
C ILE A 87 19.44 29.05 22.16
N SER A 88 19.24 29.98 21.23
CA SER A 88 18.16 30.96 21.24
C SER A 88 17.01 30.44 20.39
N THR A 89 15.97 29.88 21.03
CA THR A 89 14.74 29.42 20.34
C THR A 89 13.93 30.59 19.79
N ARG A 90 14.04 31.77 20.41
CA ARG A 90 13.36 33.03 20.02
C ARG A 90 14.12 33.88 18.99
N ASN A 91 15.31 33.47 18.55
CA ASN A 91 16.19 34.21 17.63
C ASN A 91 16.48 35.67 18.03
N ASN A 92 16.46 35.97 19.33
CA ASN A 92 16.73 37.30 19.89
C ASN A 92 18.22 37.52 20.27
N GLY A 93 19.09 36.53 20.00
CA GLY A 93 20.51 36.58 20.36
C GLY A 93 20.81 36.18 21.81
N ILE A 94 19.80 35.78 22.59
CA ILE A 94 19.91 35.42 24.00
C ILE A 94 19.59 33.92 24.12
N PRO A 95 20.44 33.11 24.77
CA PRO A 95 20.15 31.70 24.95
C PRO A 95 19.04 31.50 25.98
N ASP A 96 18.00 30.78 25.61
CA ASP A 96 16.96 30.25 26.51
C ASP A 96 17.10 28.73 26.73
N ILE A 97 18.15 28.14 26.15
CA ILE A 97 18.67 26.81 26.46
C ILE A 97 20.19 26.95 26.61
N ILE A 98 20.73 26.75 27.80
CA ILE A 98 22.17 26.92 28.07
C ILE A 98 22.88 25.57 27.95
N PHE A 99 24.09 25.54 27.38
CA PHE A 99 24.90 24.33 27.36
C PHE A 99 25.71 24.17 28.65
N LEU A 100 25.62 22.98 29.24
CA LEU A 100 26.55 22.52 30.26
C LEU A 100 27.62 21.66 29.59
N PHE A 101 28.87 21.95 29.92
CA PHE A 101 30.05 21.34 29.33
C PHE A 101 30.68 20.33 30.29
N ASN A 102 31.18 19.22 29.75
CA ASN A 102 31.99 18.27 30.49
C ASN A 102 33.43 18.78 30.69
N GLU A 103 34.24 18.02 31.45
CA GLU A 103 35.65 18.33 31.73
C GLU A 103 36.54 18.51 30.47
N ASN A 104 36.11 17.98 29.32
CA ASN A 104 36.81 18.10 28.04
C ASN A 104 36.33 19.31 27.20
N GLY A 105 35.45 20.17 27.73
CA GLY A 105 34.93 21.35 27.02
C GLY A 105 33.91 21.01 25.93
N ILE A 106 33.20 19.89 26.05
CA ILE A 106 32.18 19.44 25.10
C ILE A 106 30.81 19.50 25.78
N PRO A 107 29.77 20.12 25.16
CA PRO A 107 28.42 20.08 25.68
C PRO A 107 27.93 18.64 25.89
N ASN A 108 27.33 18.36 27.04
CA ASN A 108 26.78 17.02 27.35
C ASN A 108 25.38 17.09 27.98
N ALA A 109 24.97 18.26 28.46
CA ALA A 109 23.63 18.51 28.98
C ALA A 109 23.19 19.94 28.66
N VAL A 110 21.92 20.21 28.89
CA VAL A 110 21.33 21.55 28.84
C VAL A 110 20.75 21.93 30.20
N ASP A 111 20.98 23.18 30.56
CA ASP A 111 20.27 23.89 31.62
C ASP A 111 19.19 24.75 30.94
N THR A 112 17.93 24.56 31.33
CA THR A 112 16.75 25.19 30.74
C THR A 112 16.04 26.13 31.72
N ASN A 113 16.47 26.14 32.98
CA ASN A 113 15.83 26.89 34.07
C ASN A 113 16.79 27.91 34.73
N GLY A 114 18.10 27.83 34.47
CA GLY A 114 19.12 28.77 34.93
C GLY A 114 19.76 28.45 36.29
N ASP A 115 19.45 27.31 36.91
CA ASP A 115 20.02 26.93 38.22
C ASP A 115 21.48 26.44 38.15
N GLY A 116 22.00 26.15 36.95
CA GLY A 116 23.34 25.59 36.71
C GLY A 116 23.41 24.06 36.79
N LEU A 117 22.27 23.36 36.88
CA LEU A 117 22.14 21.90 36.86
C LEU A 117 21.60 21.40 35.51
N ALA A 118 21.79 20.11 35.25
CA ALA A 118 21.36 19.48 34.00
C ALA A 118 19.89 19.05 34.07
N ASP A 119 19.02 19.73 33.30
CA ASP A 119 17.62 19.32 33.10
C ASP A 119 17.52 18.14 32.12
N TYR A 120 18.20 18.26 30.97
CA TYR A 120 18.18 17.24 29.90
C TYR A 120 19.57 16.99 29.33
N TYR A 121 19.78 15.82 28.73
CA TYR A 121 21.08 15.37 28.25
C TYR A 121 21.15 15.37 26.72
N LEU A 122 22.28 15.83 26.18
CA LEU A 122 22.54 15.82 24.74
C LEU A 122 22.94 14.41 24.29
N CYS A 123 22.19 13.88 23.33
CA CYS A 123 22.47 12.61 22.68
C CYS A 123 22.90 12.84 21.23
N TYR A 124 24.13 12.46 20.88
CA TYR A 124 24.65 12.58 19.52
C TYR A 124 24.53 11.23 18.78
N LYS A 125 23.90 11.25 17.59
CA LYS A 125 23.89 10.08 16.68
C LYS A 125 25.01 10.12 15.65
N ASN A 126 25.41 11.34 15.24
CA ASN A 126 26.56 11.60 14.39
C ASN A 126 27.01 13.06 14.55
N GLN A 127 28.01 13.49 13.79
CA GLN A 127 28.56 14.86 13.83
C GLN A 127 27.53 15.97 13.52
N THR A 128 26.37 15.65 12.96
CA THR A 128 25.39 16.61 12.43
C THR A 128 23.93 16.34 12.87
N GLU A 129 23.72 15.36 13.74
CA GLU A 129 22.41 14.94 14.24
C GLU A 129 22.50 14.59 15.73
N TYR A 130 21.70 15.29 16.51
CA TYR A 130 21.64 15.20 17.97
C TYR A 130 20.22 15.49 18.45
N SER A 131 19.87 15.00 19.64
CA SER A 131 18.57 15.21 20.28
C SER A 131 18.72 15.35 21.80
N LEU A 132 17.68 15.82 22.48
CA LEU A 132 17.61 15.83 23.94
C LEU A 132 17.01 14.51 24.46
N MET A 133 17.48 14.06 25.62
CA MET A 133 17.01 12.85 26.30
C MET A 133 16.84 13.13 27.81
N THR A 134 15.93 12.42 28.47
CA THR A 134 15.71 12.56 29.93
C THR A 134 16.81 11.91 30.78
N GLY A 135 17.68 11.09 30.20
CA GLY A 135 18.79 10.42 30.88
C GLY A 135 20.13 10.59 30.18
N SER A 136 21.22 10.59 30.96
CA SER A 136 22.58 10.75 30.44
C SER A 136 23.00 9.58 29.55
N GLY A 137 23.93 9.83 28.62
CA GLY A 137 24.46 8.79 27.73
C GLY A 137 23.44 8.21 26.75
N CYS A 138 22.50 9.03 26.24
CA CYS A 138 21.41 8.62 25.36
C CYS A 138 20.40 7.64 26.00
N THR A 139 20.12 7.78 27.29
CA THR A 139 19.13 6.94 28.00
C THR A 139 17.85 7.70 28.31
N GLY A 140 16.77 6.99 28.67
CA GLY A 140 15.46 7.60 28.93
C GLY A 140 14.68 7.92 27.65
N ASN A 141 13.71 8.82 27.77
CA ASN A 141 12.83 9.23 26.68
C ASN A 141 13.51 10.33 25.85
N THR A 142 13.21 10.37 24.54
CA THR A 142 13.51 11.54 23.70
C THR A 142 12.66 12.73 24.14
N VAL A 143 13.28 13.90 24.24
CA VAL A 143 12.61 15.14 24.63
C VAL A 143 12.43 16.03 23.40
N THR A 144 11.19 16.37 23.08
CA THR A 144 10.84 17.23 21.93
C THR A 144 10.71 18.67 22.40
N VAL A 145 11.43 19.59 21.75
CA VAL A 145 11.38 21.02 22.07
C VAL A 145 10.28 21.70 21.26
N ILE A 146 9.21 22.12 21.92
CA ILE A 146 8.11 22.85 21.30
C ILE A 146 8.39 24.34 21.47
N SER A 147 8.93 24.95 20.40
CA SER A 147 9.38 26.36 20.40
C SER A 147 8.30 27.32 20.91
N GLY A 148 8.66 28.16 21.90
CA GLY A 148 7.76 29.09 22.57
C GLY A 148 6.75 28.46 23.54
N GLN A 149 6.74 27.14 23.72
CA GLN A 149 5.91 26.45 24.71
C GLN A 149 6.76 25.80 25.80
N GLY A 150 7.70 24.93 25.44
CA GLY A 150 8.42 24.12 26.41
C GLY A 150 8.98 22.82 25.83
N TYR A 151 9.07 21.80 26.68
CA TYR A 151 9.54 20.47 26.36
C TYR A 151 8.41 19.46 26.54
N ASP A 152 8.32 18.51 25.61
CA ASP A 152 7.49 17.29 25.69
C ASP A 152 8.44 16.11 25.95
N THR A 153 8.33 15.50 27.14
CA THR A 153 9.13 14.34 27.55
C THR A 153 8.44 12.98 27.37
N ASN A 154 7.19 12.97 26.90
CA ASN A 154 6.34 11.77 26.84
C ASN A 154 5.95 11.36 25.40
N GLY A 155 6.04 12.27 24.43
CA GLY A 155 5.77 12.05 23.01
C GLY A 155 4.32 12.29 22.56
N ASP A 156 3.47 12.91 23.38
CA ASP A 156 2.07 13.22 23.05
C ASP A 156 1.90 14.51 22.20
N GLY A 157 2.97 15.29 22.02
CA GLY A 157 2.97 16.53 21.24
C GLY A 157 2.53 17.77 22.02
N ILE A 158 2.37 17.67 23.34
CA ILE A 158 2.07 18.78 24.26
C ILE A 158 3.22 18.92 25.25
N ALA A 159 3.66 20.16 25.51
CA ALA A 159 4.75 20.40 26.45
C ALA A 159 4.31 20.11 27.90
N ASP A 160 4.90 19.10 28.53
CA ASP A 160 4.71 18.78 29.95
C ASP A 160 5.59 19.64 30.86
N ASN A 161 6.75 20.11 30.38
CA ASN A 161 7.53 21.17 30.99
C ASN A 161 7.37 22.49 30.20
N SER A 162 6.61 23.45 30.73
CA SER A 162 6.28 24.72 30.05
C SER A 162 7.29 25.87 30.23
N ILE A 163 8.53 25.59 30.68
CA ILE A 163 9.50 26.63 31.06
C ILE A 163 9.82 27.64 29.93
N LEU A 164 9.88 27.22 28.66
CA LEU A 164 10.15 28.15 27.54
C LEU A 164 9.01 29.16 27.33
N SER A 165 7.76 28.79 27.60
CA SER A 165 6.63 29.73 27.60
C SER A 165 6.72 30.71 28.78
N GLN A 166 7.13 30.22 29.95
CA GLN A 166 7.29 31.06 31.14
C GLN A 166 8.40 32.09 30.91
N ILE A 167 9.57 31.66 30.41
CA ILE A 167 10.69 32.54 29.99
C ILE A 167 10.23 33.54 28.93
N ALA A 168 9.49 33.12 27.91
CA ALA A 168 9.03 34.02 26.84
C ALA A 168 8.04 35.10 27.32
N ASN A 169 7.35 34.87 28.44
CA ASN A 169 6.41 35.80 29.04
C ASN A 169 6.98 36.56 30.26
N ASP A 170 8.23 36.30 30.67
CA ASP A 170 8.80 36.98 31.83
C ASP A 170 9.26 38.40 31.47
N ASN A 171 8.78 39.36 32.26
CA ASN A 171 9.03 40.79 32.17
C ASN A 171 9.59 41.36 33.49
N VAL A 172 9.81 40.50 34.51
CA VAL A 172 10.47 40.89 35.74
C VAL A 172 11.97 40.96 35.47
N SER A 173 12.67 41.93 36.04
CA SER A 173 14.13 41.97 35.92
C SER A 173 14.76 41.11 37.02
N PRO A 174 15.88 40.43 36.73
CA PRO A 174 16.61 39.67 37.74
C PRO A 174 17.13 40.58 38.86
N THR A 175 17.64 39.97 39.92
CA THR A 175 18.35 40.65 41.01
C THR A 175 19.69 39.99 41.27
N SER A 176 20.76 40.76 41.40
CA SER A 176 22.06 40.23 41.84
C SER A 176 22.39 40.62 43.28
N LEU A 177 23.03 39.68 43.98
CA LEU A 177 23.47 39.84 45.36
C LEU A 177 24.98 39.60 45.44
N ILE A 178 25.71 40.50 46.09
CA ILE A 178 27.13 40.32 46.42
C ILE A 178 27.26 39.97 47.91
N SER A 179 28.18 39.06 48.23
CA SER A 179 28.51 38.68 49.61
C SER A 179 30.01 38.44 49.76
N PRO A 180 30.66 38.92 50.84
CA PRO A 180 30.11 39.77 51.90
C PRO A 180 29.80 41.20 51.43
N ASN A 181 29.02 41.95 52.23
CA ASN A 181 28.64 43.34 51.97
C ASN A 181 29.86 44.29 51.83
N PRO A 182 29.71 45.48 51.24
CA PRO A 182 30.81 46.45 51.13
C PRO A 182 31.27 46.96 52.51
N GLY A 183 32.56 47.24 52.66
CA GLY A 183 33.14 47.68 53.94
C GLY A 183 34.66 47.75 53.95
N ILE A 184 35.21 47.96 55.15
CA ILE A 184 36.66 47.95 55.41
C ILE A 184 37.06 46.59 55.98
N TYR A 185 38.03 45.92 55.36
CA TYR A 185 38.46 44.56 55.69
C TYR A 185 39.96 44.49 55.99
N GLY A 186 40.33 43.70 57.00
CA GLY A 186 41.72 43.55 57.48
C GLY A 186 42.57 42.51 56.75
N SER A 187 42.06 41.91 55.67
CA SER A 187 42.75 40.87 54.89
C SER A 187 42.09 40.66 53.52
N THR A 188 42.72 39.88 52.64
CA THR A 188 42.12 39.38 51.40
C THR A 188 40.74 38.74 51.67
N ILE A 189 39.72 39.11 50.89
CA ILE A 189 38.36 38.58 51.01
C ILE A 189 37.94 37.81 49.75
N PRO A 190 37.34 36.62 49.87
CA PRO A 190 36.57 36.03 48.79
C PRO A 190 35.21 36.73 48.72
N ILE A 191 34.79 37.11 47.51
CA ILE A 191 33.46 37.64 47.24
C ILE A 191 32.73 36.69 46.29
N THR A 192 31.42 36.54 46.48
CA THR A 192 30.52 35.82 45.58
C THR A 192 29.45 36.76 45.10
N ILE A 193 29.24 36.83 43.78
CA ILE A 193 28.12 37.52 43.15
C ILE A 193 27.19 36.44 42.61
N THR A 194 25.94 36.45 43.07
CA THR A 194 24.91 35.47 42.68
C THR A 194 23.80 36.19 41.94
N CYS A 195 23.45 35.69 40.76
CA CYS A 195 22.27 36.10 40.02
C CYS A 195 21.02 35.46 40.64
N ASN A 196 19.85 36.10 40.61
CA ASN A 196 18.57 35.52 41.03
C ASN A 196 17.43 36.07 40.18
N ASP A 197 16.38 35.27 40.01
CA ASP A 197 15.22 35.60 39.19
C ASP A 197 14.01 34.75 39.62
N ASN A 198 12.79 35.14 39.23
CA ASN A 198 11.55 34.44 39.56
C ASN A 198 11.13 33.36 38.55
N VAL A 199 11.64 33.37 37.31
CA VAL A 199 11.43 32.29 36.33
C VAL A 199 12.73 31.58 36.01
N ALA A 200 13.72 32.30 35.47
CA ALA A 200 14.97 31.68 35.01
C ALA A 200 16.15 32.68 34.95
N PRO A 201 17.07 32.65 35.92
CA PRO A 201 18.24 33.52 35.94
C PRO A 201 19.23 33.14 34.83
N GLY A 202 19.86 34.13 34.21
CA GLY A 202 20.69 33.93 33.03
C GLY A 202 22.18 34.13 33.30
N ASN A 203 22.71 35.26 32.86
CA ASN A 203 24.15 35.53 32.87
C ASN A 203 24.45 36.76 33.72
N LEU A 204 25.60 36.75 34.39
CA LEU A 204 26.12 37.87 35.17
C LEU A 204 27.25 38.55 34.39
N VAL A 205 27.29 39.88 34.34
CA VAL A 205 28.44 40.66 33.86
C VAL A 205 28.99 41.55 34.96
N TYR A 206 30.32 41.60 35.12
CA TYR A 206 30.98 42.38 36.17
C TYR A 206 32.31 42.99 35.72
N THR A 207 32.76 44.00 36.46
CA THR A 207 34.01 44.75 36.27
C THR A 207 34.66 45.01 37.62
N ILE A 208 36.00 45.04 37.65
CA ILE A 208 36.81 45.29 38.86
C ILE A 208 37.68 46.56 38.72
N ASP A 209 37.58 47.24 37.58
CA ASP A 209 38.34 48.44 37.20
C ASP A 209 37.48 49.72 37.27
N SER A 210 36.33 49.64 37.96
CA SER A 210 35.26 50.66 38.03
C SER A 210 34.55 51.02 36.72
N SER A 211 34.88 50.39 35.59
CA SER A 211 34.16 50.62 34.32
C SER A 211 32.72 50.09 34.38
N THR A 212 31.79 50.59 33.55
CA THR A 212 30.39 50.17 33.63
C THR A 212 30.17 48.87 32.85
N PRO A 213 29.61 47.81 33.46
CA PRO A 213 29.45 46.52 32.80
C PRO A 213 28.24 46.49 31.85
N THR A 214 28.40 45.93 30.66
CA THR A 214 27.37 45.85 29.61
C THR A 214 27.41 44.51 28.88
N PHE A 215 26.24 44.03 28.41
CA PHE A 215 26.11 42.80 27.63
C PHE A 215 26.19 43.01 26.10
N SER A 216 25.99 44.23 25.60
CA SER A 216 26.08 44.55 24.17
C SER A 216 26.38 46.05 23.94
N PRO A 217 27.54 46.41 23.37
CA PRO A 217 28.74 45.57 23.26
C PRO A 217 29.17 45.08 24.65
N ILE A 218 29.94 43.99 24.70
CA ILE A 218 30.37 43.41 25.97
C ILE A 218 31.43 44.32 26.62
N GLN A 219 31.19 44.72 27.86
CA GLN A 219 32.13 45.42 28.71
C GLN A 219 32.16 44.76 30.08
N GLY A 220 33.34 44.31 30.52
CA GLY A 220 33.50 43.45 31.69
C GLY A 220 33.59 41.96 31.34
N ALA A 221 33.64 41.12 32.38
CA ALA A 221 33.67 39.66 32.26
C ALA A 221 32.27 39.07 32.53
N ILE A 222 31.89 38.06 31.76
CA ILE A 222 30.59 37.38 31.86
C ILE A 222 30.74 36.01 32.52
N SER A 223 29.71 35.57 33.23
CA SER A 223 29.58 34.21 33.80
C SER A 223 28.20 33.63 33.47
N ASN A 224 28.18 32.40 32.96
CA ASN A 224 26.97 31.58 32.78
C ASN A 224 26.78 30.68 34.04
N PRO A 225 25.56 30.15 34.29
CA PRO A 225 24.91 30.37 35.58
C PRO A 225 25.43 29.51 36.75
N LYS A 226 25.15 29.91 38.00
CA LYS A 226 24.35 31.08 38.45
C LYS A 226 25.16 32.12 39.24
N LEU A 227 26.44 31.86 39.48
CA LEU A 227 27.29 32.65 40.39
C LEU A 227 28.71 32.89 39.84
N LYS A 228 29.37 33.92 40.36
CA LYS A 228 30.80 34.15 40.18
C LYS A 228 31.51 34.40 41.51
N GLN A 229 32.60 33.67 41.74
CA GLN A 229 33.52 33.93 42.85
C GLN A 229 34.76 34.70 42.38
N LEU A 230 35.23 35.64 43.20
CA LEU A 230 36.44 36.45 43.00
C LEU A 230 37.17 36.60 44.35
N SER A 231 38.40 37.11 44.34
CA SER A 231 39.14 37.45 45.56
C SER A 231 39.76 38.84 45.45
N LEU A 232 39.56 39.67 46.47
CA LEU A 232 40.05 41.05 46.54
C LEU A 232 41.06 41.20 47.68
N GLY A 233 42.01 42.13 47.56
CA GLY A 233 42.86 42.53 48.68
C GLY A 233 44.26 41.94 48.76
N THR A 234 44.87 41.59 47.63
CA THR A 234 46.31 41.22 47.58
C THR A 234 47.26 42.37 47.96
N ILE A 235 46.75 43.61 48.00
CA ILE A 235 47.41 44.81 48.53
C ILE A 235 46.37 45.68 49.27
N ASP A 236 46.81 46.59 50.15
CA ASP A 236 45.92 47.62 50.71
C ASP A 236 45.40 48.57 49.61
N GLY A 237 44.15 48.97 49.69
CA GLY A 237 43.53 49.87 48.72
C GLY A 237 42.00 49.77 48.64
N ILE A 238 41.38 50.64 47.84
CA ILE A 238 39.94 50.64 47.57
C ILE A 238 39.69 49.91 46.24
N TYR A 239 38.86 48.87 46.30
CA TYR A 239 38.43 48.06 45.17
C TYR A 239 36.96 48.35 44.87
N THR A 240 36.66 48.97 43.73
CA THR A 240 35.28 49.24 43.29
C THR A 240 34.86 48.24 42.23
N ILE A 241 33.82 47.47 42.54
CA ILE A 241 33.22 46.49 41.64
C ILE A 241 31.89 47.03 41.14
N LYS A 242 31.62 46.80 39.85
CA LYS A 242 30.29 46.98 39.29
C LYS A 242 29.81 45.70 38.65
N TYR A 243 28.56 45.35 38.86
CA TYR A 243 27.97 44.11 38.35
C TYR A 243 26.48 44.29 38.01
N ARG A 244 25.97 43.42 37.13
CA ARG A 244 24.54 43.29 36.81
C ARG A 244 24.23 41.95 36.14
N CYS A 245 23.00 41.50 36.27
CA CYS A 245 22.42 40.31 35.70
C CYS A 245 21.52 40.56 34.49
N ARG A 246 21.41 39.53 33.66
CA ARG A 246 20.37 39.33 32.65
C ARG A 246 19.73 37.95 32.88
N ASP A 247 18.41 37.85 32.84
CA ASP A 247 17.67 36.57 32.91
C ASP A 247 17.70 35.81 31.57
N LEU A 248 17.00 34.68 31.44
CA LEU A 248 16.87 33.97 30.16
C LEU A 248 15.84 34.63 29.21
N SER A 249 14.91 35.45 29.71
CA SER A 249 13.97 36.20 28.86
C SER A 249 14.71 37.29 28.05
N GLY A 250 15.69 37.92 28.68
CA GLY A 250 16.48 39.05 28.23
C GLY A 250 16.32 40.32 29.07
N ASN A 251 15.56 40.31 30.17
CA ASN A 251 15.46 41.48 31.05
C ASN A 251 16.78 41.67 31.80
N ILE A 252 17.16 42.93 32.03
CA ILE A 252 18.48 43.29 32.58
C ILE A 252 18.28 44.28 33.73
N GLU A 253 18.80 43.94 34.90
CA GLU A 253 18.74 44.81 36.07
C GLU A 253 19.63 46.06 35.96
N SER A 254 19.53 46.94 36.95
CA SER A 254 20.40 48.11 37.08
C SER A 254 21.83 47.75 37.50
N VAL A 255 22.80 48.62 37.22
CA VAL A 255 24.20 48.40 37.62
C VAL A 255 24.35 48.61 39.12
N HIS A 256 24.75 47.55 39.84
CA HIS A 256 25.22 47.64 41.22
C HIS A 256 26.65 48.19 41.24
N THR A 257 27.02 48.92 42.29
CA THR A 257 28.36 49.52 42.46
C THR A 257 28.76 49.46 43.93
N ASP A 258 29.76 48.64 44.23
CA ASP A 258 30.14 48.29 45.60
C ASP A 258 31.64 48.50 45.80
N SER A 259 32.03 49.07 46.94
CA SER A 259 33.42 49.46 47.22
C SER A 259 33.92 48.82 48.50
N TYR A 260 35.06 48.14 48.38
CA TYR A 260 35.73 47.42 49.46
C TYR A 260 37.07 48.10 49.75
N GLU A 261 37.28 48.59 50.96
CA GLU A 261 38.60 49.05 51.41
C GLU A 261 39.32 47.86 52.07
N ILE A 262 40.50 47.53 51.59
CA ILE A 262 41.39 46.57 52.24
C ILE A 262 42.46 47.36 52.98
N ASN A 263 42.49 47.17 54.30
CA ASN A 263 43.36 47.90 55.21
C ASN A 263 43.78 46.95 56.35
N HIS A 264 44.95 46.33 56.20
CA HIS A 264 45.45 45.28 57.10
C HIS A 264 45.68 45.74 58.56
N ASN A 265 45.45 47.01 58.90
CA ASN A 265 45.52 47.54 60.27
C ASN A 265 44.20 47.45 61.07
N VAL A 266 43.10 47.03 60.45
CA VAL A 266 41.80 46.83 61.13
C VAL A 266 41.76 45.46 61.82
N PRO A 267 41.37 45.36 63.11
CA PRO A 267 41.17 44.08 63.77
C PRO A 267 40.09 43.22 63.10
N THR A 268 40.51 42.16 62.41
CA THR A 268 39.61 41.11 61.92
C THR A 268 39.04 40.36 63.13
N VAL A 269 37.73 40.14 63.12
CA VAL A 269 37.00 39.33 64.10
C VAL A 269 36.45 38.11 63.38
N SER A 270 36.69 36.92 63.90
CA SER A 270 36.21 35.66 63.33
C SER A 270 35.26 34.98 64.30
N ILE A 271 34.15 34.45 63.78
CA ILE A 271 33.18 33.66 64.55
C ILE A 271 33.19 32.23 64.00
N SER A 272 33.03 31.26 64.90
CA SER A 272 33.09 29.82 64.62
C SER A 272 32.19 29.06 65.61
N ASN A 273 31.83 27.82 65.31
CA ASN A 273 31.08 26.95 66.22
C ASN A 273 29.76 27.58 66.73
N LEU A 274 29.07 28.34 65.89
CA LEU A 274 27.71 28.84 66.18
C LEU A 274 26.74 27.65 66.19
N ASN A 275 26.01 27.46 67.28
CA ASN A 275 25.14 26.30 67.46
C ASN A 275 23.84 26.37 66.65
N SER A 276 23.23 27.56 66.53
CA SER A 276 22.12 27.83 65.61
C SER A 276 21.95 29.33 65.35
N ASN A 277 21.32 29.66 64.21
CA ASN A 277 20.82 31.00 63.91
C ASN A 277 19.42 31.26 64.49
N GLY A 278 18.73 30.21 64.95
CA GLY A 278 17.43 30.26 65.61
C GLY A 278 17.50 29.73 67.04
N VAL A 279 16.78 30.35 67.97
CA VAL A 279 16.66 29.88 69.36
C VAL A 279 15.21 30.04 69.86
N SER A 280 14.80 29.19 70.80
CA SER A 280 13.43 29.16 71.32
C SER A 280 13.42 29.08 72.83
N THR A 281 12.38 29.61 73.47
CA THR A 281 12.15 29.40 74.91
C THR A 281 11.32 28.13 75.21
N GLN A 282 10.92 27.37 74.18
CA GLN A 282 10.15 26.14 74.35
C GLN A 282 10.99 24.95 74.83
N SER A 283 10.35 24.06 75.60
CA SER A 283 10.99 22.84 76.09
C SER A 283 11.22 21.85 74.94
N GLY A 284 12.48 21.46 74.73
CA GLY A 284 12.90 20.54 73.66
C GLY A 284 13.41 21.24 72.39
N ALA A 285 13.33 22.57 72.33
CA ALA A 285 13.89 23.40 71.27
C ALA A 285 15.27 23.98 71.67
N ILE A 286 15.89 24.79 70.82
CA ILE A 286 17.25 25.31 71.02
C ILE A 286 17.24 26.46 72.04
N ASN A 287 17.45 26.14 73.31
CA ASN A 287 17.24 27.08 74.43
C ASN A 287 18.37 28.09 74.69
N ASN A 288 19.52 27.94 74.03
CA ASN A 288 20.68 28.81 74.21
C ASN A 288 21.34 29.10 72.86
N LEU A 289 21.85 30.31 72.74
CA LEU A 289 22.81 30.70 71.73
C LEU A 289 24.22 30.44 72.27
N SER A 290 25.07 29.78 71.49
CA SER A 290 26.49 29.64 71.79
C SER A 290 27.34 29.78 70.52
N PHE A 291 28.47 30.47 70.64
CA PHE A 291 29.48 30.55 69.58
C PHE A 291 30.87 30.83 70.15
N ASN A 292 31.90 30.47 69.38
CA ASN A 292 33.29 30.82 69.64
C ASN A 292 33.71 31.99 68.74
N TRP A 293 34.48 32.93 69.27
CA TRP A 293 35.01 34.04 68.48
C TRP A 293 36.47 34.37 68.83
N SER A 294 37.18 34.99 67.91
CA SER A 294 38.56 35.46 68.10
C SER A 294 38.77 36.79 67.38
N SER A 295 39.86 37.49 67.69
CA SER A 295 40.35 38.62 66.89
C SER A 295 41.85 38.48 66.66
N ASN A 296 42.32 38.87 65.47
CA ASN A 296 43.75 38.78 65.11
C ASN A 296 44.64 39.84 65.82
N TYR A 297 44.05 40.79 66.56
CA TYR A 297 44.77 41.79 67.38
C TYR A 297 44.52 41.61 68.88
N SER A 298 45.53 41.98 69.68
CA SER A 298 45.36 42.20 71.12
C SER A 298 44.81 43.61 71.38
N GLY A 299 43.90 43.75 72.34
CA GLY A 299 43.21 45.01 72.61
C GLY A 299 42.06 44.85 73.61
N THR A 300 40.95 45.54 73.38
CA THR A 300 39.70 45.33 74.13
C THR A 300 38.57 44.90 73.21
N TYR A 301 37.56 44.22 73.78
CA TYR A 301 36.37 43.79 73.04
C TYR A 301 35.08 44.18 73.75
N ALA A 302 33.99 44.23 72.99
CA ALA A 302 32.63 44.30 73.50
C ALA A 302 31.69 43.48 72.58
N ILE A 303 30.95 42.55 73.18
CA ILE A 303 29.82 41.85 72.55
C ILE A 303 28.55 42.62 72.92
N ARG A 304 27.77 43.02 71.93
CA ARG A 304 26.63 43.93 72.08
C ARG A 304 25.37 43.38 71.42
N LEU A 305 24.22 43.51 72.09
CA LEU A 305 22.91 43.13 71.59
C LEU A 305 22.19 44.32 70.97
N ASN A 306 21.55 44.08 69.82
CA ASN A 306 20.74 45.01 69.05
C ASN A 306 21.45 46.36 68.83
N ALA A 307 22.76 46.27 68.58
CA ALA A 307 23.59 47.39 68.18
C ALA A 307 23.48 47.64 66.67
N SER A 308 23.80 48.86 66.26
CA SER A 308 23.98 49.28 64.87
C SER A 308 25.45 49.49 64.50
N ASN A 309 26.32 49.59 65.50
CA ASN A 309 27.77 49.71 65.39
C ASN A 309 28.43 49.36 66.74
N CYS A 310 29.76 49.40 66.82
CA CYS A 310 30.50 49.05 68.05
C CYS A 310 30.38 50.03 69.24
N GLN A 311 29.54 51.06 69.12
CA GLN A 311 29.33 52.09 70.13
C GLN A 311 27.88 52.09 70.66
N SER A 312 26.92 51.52 69.93
CA SER A 312 25.50 51.44 70.30
C SER A 312 25.10 50.06 70.88
N GLY A 313 23.81 49.88 71.21
CA GLY A 313 23.27 48.64 71.77
C GLY A 313 23.72 48.31 73.21
N SER A 314 23.11 47.27 73.78
CA SER A 314 23.38 46.82 75.15
C SER A 314 24.62 45.93 75.20
N ILE A 315 25.59 46.22 76.07
CA ILE A 315 26.77 45.35 76.24
C ILE A 315 26.35 44.07 76.96
N LEU A 316 26.56 42.91 76.32
CA LEU A 316 26.38 41.58 76.90
C LEU A 316 27.65 41.12 77.63
N GLN A 317 28.82 41.40 77.06
CA GLN A 317 30.12 41.03 77.62
C GLN A 317 31.20 41.98 77.09
N SER A 318 32.22 42.30 77.88
CA SER A 318 33.38 43.09 77.44
C SER A 318 34.61 42.78 78.28
N GLY A 319 35.80 43.08 77.75
CA GLY A 319 37.06 42.82 78.44
C GLY A 319 38.31 43.03 77.57
N PRO A 320 39.50 42.64 78.03
CA PRO A 320 40.68 42.54 77.18
C PRO A 320 40.56 41.33 76.24
N VAL A 321 41.14 41.44 75.04
CA VAL A 321 41.31 40.33 74.08
C VAL A 321 42.77 40.19 73.71
N VAL A 322 43.23 38.95 73.51
CA VAL A 322 44.57 38.61 73.03
C VAL A 322 44.48 38.12 71.59
N ALA A 323 45.42 38.55 70.75
CA ALA A 323 45.51 38.16 69.35
C ALA A 323 45.41 36.64 69.16
N ASN A 324 44.49 36.22 68.30
CA ASN A 324 44.19 34.85 67.89
C ASN A 324 43.72 33.90 69.00
N ALA A 325 43.41 34.41 70.21
CA ALA A 325 42.81 33.60 71.26
C ALA A 325 41.32 33.34 70.98
N THR A 326 40.88 32.09 71.11
CA THR A 326 39.46 31.70 71.01
C THR A 326 38.74 31.99 72.33
N ASN A 327 37.61 32.68 72.24
CA ASN A 327 36.76 33.07 73.36
C ASN A 327 35.35 32.51 73.13
N ALA A 328 34.79 31.84 74.13
CA ALA A 328 33.41 31.35 74.05
C ALA A 328 32.41 32.43 74.49
N PHE A 329 31.26 32.48 73.84
CA PHE A 329 30.10 33.29 74.22
C PHE A 329 28.87 32.39 74.33
N ASN A 330 28.05 32.62 75.36
CA ASN A 330 26.81 31.88 75.61
C ASN A 330 25.72 32.86 76.09
N LEU A 331 24.50 32.71 75.60
CA LEU A 331 23.34 33.53 75.98
C LEU A 331 22.06 32.68 76.00
N SER A 332 21.22 32.86 77.01
CA SER A 332 19.90 32.20 77.05
C SER A 332 18.95 32.82 76.03
N ALA A 333 18.12 32.00 75.37
CA ALA A 333 17.08 32.48 74.46
C ALA A 333 16.15 33.52 75.12
N GLY A 334 15.87 33.37 76.43
CA GLY A 334 15.06 34.31 77.20
C GLY A 334 15.68 35.70 77.39
N SER A 335 16.95 35.91 77.04
CA SER A 335 17.61 37.21 77.01
C SER A 335 17.48 37.94 75.66
N LEU A 336 16.83 37.32 74.67
CA LEU A 336 16.54 37.90 73.37
C LEU A 336 15.06 38.32 73.25
N ASN A 337 14.82 39.38 72.48
CA ASN A 337 13.47 39.76 72.07
C ASN A 337 12.93 38.71 71.10
N SER A 338 11.61 38.49 71.03
CA SER A 338 11.02 37.66 69.97
C SER A 338 11.29 38.28 68.59
N GLY A 339 11.55 37.45 67.58
CA GLY A 339 12.01 37.87 66.24
C GLY A 339 13.53 38.04 66.14
N ALA A 340 13.98 38.77 65.13
CA ALA A 340 15.41 38.94 64.82
C ALA A 340 16.14 39.84 65.83
N ASN A 341 17.30 39.38 66.31
CA ASN A 341 18.21 40.13 67.18
C ASN A 341 19.61 40.16 66.56
N THR A 342 20.27 41.31 66.56
CA THR A 342 21.63 41.46 66.00
C THR A 342 22.67 41.47 67.11
N ILE A 343 23.68 40.61 67.04
CA ILE A 343 24.80 40.56 67.97
C ILE A 343 26.06 41.06 67.27
N PHE A 344 26.62 42.15 67.79
CA PHE A 344 27.89 42.71 67.35
C PHE A 344 29.02 42.19 68.24
N VAL A 345 30.01 41.52 67.67
CA VAL A 345 31.27 41.16 68.32
C VAL A 345 32.33 42.14 67.85
N CYS A 346 32.68 43.11 68.69
CA CYS A 346 33.61 44.19 68.35
C CYS A 346 34.96 44.02 69.03
N ALA A 347 36.05 44.17 68.28
CA ALA A 347 37.42 44.19 68.79
C ALA A 347 38.11 45.51 68.43
N LYS A 348 38.78 46.12 69.41
CA LYS A 348 39.40 47.44 69.30
C LYS A 348 40.88 47.41 69.67
N ALA A 349 41.69 47.86 68.73
CA ALA A 349 43.10 48.21 68.92
C ALA A 349 43.26 49.70 68.56
N ALA A 350 44.08 50.04 67.55
CA ALA A 350 44.16 51.39 66.99
C ALA A 350 42.89 51.77 66.22
N LEU A 351 42.37 50.83 65.42
CA LEU A 351 41.05 50.88 64.79
C LEU A 351 40.11 49.86 65.47
N THR A 352 38.81 49.94 65.17
CA THR A 352 37.81 48.99 65.67
C THR A 352 37.25 48.18 64.50
N GLY A 353 37.43 46.86 64.54
CA GLY A 353 36.78 45.94 63.61
C GLY A 353 35.74 45.10 64.33
N TYR A 354 34.88 44.43 63.58
CA TYR A 354 33.73 43.72 64.11
C TYR A 354 33.24 42.60 63.21
N GLN A 355 32.47 41.69 63.81
CA GLN A 355 31.63 40.75 63.10
C GLN A 355 30.21 40.82 63.67
N THR A 356 29.20 40.61 62.82
CA THR A 356 27.79 40.55 63.23
C THR A 356 27.22 39.15 63.05
N LEU A 357 26.32 38.77 63.96
CA LEU A 357 25.37 37.66 63.81
C LEU A 357 23.94 38.20 63.89
N THR A 358 23.01 37.57 63.17
CA THR A 358 21.58 37.77 63.38
C THR A 358 21.01 36.46 63.92
N ILE A 359 20.43 36.52 65.12
CA ILE A 359 19.84 35.38 65.82
C ILE A 359 18.35 35.65 65.96
N VAL A 360 17.53 34.78 65.38
CA VAL A 360 16.08 34.86 65.49
C VAL A 360 15.64 34.11 66.74
N ARG A 361 14.80 34.74 67.56
CA ARG A 361 14.09 34.03 68.63
C ARG A 361 12.69 33.67 68.14
N ASP A 362 12.36 32.39 68.16
CA ASP A 362 11.12 31.86 67.62
C ASP A 362 10.39 30.92 68.57
N GLU A 363 9.06 30.98 68.51
CA GLU A 363 8.12 30.17 69.26
C GLU A 363 6.95 29.66 68.40
N THR A 364 6.90 29.95 67.09
CA THR A 364 5.91 29.31 66.20
C THR A 364 6.33 27.90 65.83
N GLN A 365 5.35 27.03 65.53
CA GLN A 365 5.61 25.70 64.97
C GLN A 365 5.47 25.76 63.45
N PRO A 366 6.34 25.10 62.68
CA PRO A 366 6.21 25.03 61.23
C PRO A 366 5.00 24.16 60.83
N SER A 367 4.40 24.49 59.70
CA SER A 367 3.33 23.72 59.05
C SER A 367 3.86 23.00 57.83
N ILE A 368 3.69 21.68 57.78
CA ILE A 368 4.11 20.84 56.65
C ILE A 368 2.90 20.48 55.78
N SER A 369 3.07 20.36 54.46
CA SER A 369 1.99 19.92 53.56
C SER A 369 2.52 19.13 52.35
N PRO A 370 2.09 17.87 52.15
CA PRO A 370 2.48 17.04 51.01
C PRO A 370 1.74 17.47 49.74
N THR A 371 2.47 17.51 48.62
CA THR A 371 1.94 17.77 47.28
C THR A 371 2.46 16.67 46.34
N PRO A 372 1.58 15.90 45.68
CA PRO A 372 0.13 15.87 45.86
C PRO A 372 -0.27 15.34 47.25
N GLY A 373 -1.48 15.70 47.71
CA GLY A 373 -2.04 15.18 48.97
C GLY A 373 -2.33 13.68 48.94
N GLY A 374 -2.81 13.11 50.05
CA GLY A 374 -3.17 11.68 50.09
C GLY A 374 -4.37 11.33 49.19
N GLY A 375 -4.32 10.18 48.52
CA GLY A 375 -5.37 9.75 47.58
C GLY A 375 -5.07 8.46 46.82
N ASN A 376 -6.01 8.05 45.97
CA ASN A 376 -5.84 6.97 45.00
C ASN A 376 -5.37 7.55 43.66
N TYR A 377 -4.33 6.96 43.06
CA TYR A 377 -3.74 7.47 41.82
C TYR A 377 -3.60 6.38 40.76
N GLY A 378 -3.85 6.77 39.51
CA GLY A 378 -3.66 5.92 38.33
C GLY A 378 -2.27 6.00 37.70
N THR A 379 -1.48 6.98 38.10
CA THR A 379 -0.11 7.21 37.63
C THR A 379 0.84 7.26 38.83
N ALA A 380 2.11 6.93 38.62
CA ALA A 380 3.14 7.02 39.66
C ALA A 380 3.20 8.46 40.22
N GLN A 381 3.30 8.59 41.54
CA GLN A 381 3.36 9.88 42.24
C GLN A 381 4.71 10.04 42.96
N ASN A 382 5.27 11.23 42.86
CA ASN A 382 6.38 11.70 43.69
C ASN A 382 5.81 12.78 44.63
N VAL A 383 5.89 12.56 45.94
CA VAL A 383 5.34 13.47 46.96
C VAL A 383 6.43 14.42 47.45
N SER A 384 6.25 15.70 47.21
CA SER A 384 7.09 16.77 47.74
C SER A 384 6.44 17.39 48.98
N PHE A 385 7.24 17.76 49.99
CA PHE A 385 6.75 18.57 51.11
C PHE A 385 6.99 20.06 50.84
N SER A 386 5.91 20.84 50.98
CA SER A 386 6.02 22.27 51.28
C SER A 386 6.08 22.45 52.79
N CYS A 387 6.84 23.45 53.24
CA CYS A 387 6.87 23.86 54.64
C CYS A 387 6.70 25.37 54.73
N THR A 388 5.84 25.82 55.64
CA THR A 388 5.62 27.23 55.93
C THR A 388 5.79 27.49 57.42
N ASP A 389 6.49 28.57 57.73
CA ASP A 389 6.65 29.10 59.08
C ASP A 389 6.56 30.63 58.98
N ASN A 390 5.95 31.27 59.98
CA ASN A 390 5.47 32.65 59.87
C ASN A 390 6.54 33.70 60.28
N ASN A 391 7.81 33.30 60.37
CA ASN A 391 8.90 34.08 60.96
C ASN A 391 10.20 33.96 60.12
N PRO A 392 11.18 34.88 60.24
CA PRO A 392 12.41 34.84 59.44
C PRO A 392 13.38 33.68 59.74
N ALA A 393 13.11 32.85 60.76
CA ALA A 393 13.90 31.64 61.02
C ALA A 393 13.63 30.58 59.93
N GLY A 394 12.35 30.34 59.63
CA GLY A 394 11.95 29.40 58.59
C GLY A 394 12.16 27.93 58.97
N CYS A 395 11.78 27.09 58.02
CA CYS A 395 11.76 25.64 58.21
C CYS A 395 13.16 25.01 58.30
N GLY A 396 13.31 24.10 59.25
CA GLY A 396 14.43 23.18 59.34
C GLY A 396 14.11 21.83 58.68
N LYS A 397 14.44 20.74 59.37
CA LYS A 397 14.35 19.38 58.83
C LYS A 397 12.94 18.79 58.92
N ILE A 398 12.64 17.91 57.97
CA ILE A 398 11.41 17.08 57.96
C ILE A 398 11.84 15.61 57.99
N ALA A 399 11.19 14.81 58.84
CA ALA A 399 11.37 13.37 58.94
C ALA A 399 10.07 12.65 58.59
N TYR A 400 10.15 11.57 57.82
CA TYR A 400 8.99 10.82 57.34
C TYR A 400 9.18 9.29 57.37
N THR A 401 8.07 8.56 57.26
CA THR A 401 8.01 7.10 57.15
C THR A 401 6.93 6.70 56.14
N LEU A 402 7.07 5.54 55.49
CA LEU A 402 6.12 5.03 54.48
C LEU A 402 5.34 3.78 54.94
N ASP A 403 5.78 3.17 56.04
CA ASP A 403 5.21 1.97 56.66
C ASP A 403 4.19 2.30 57.78
N GLY A 404 3.91 3.59 58.01
CA GLY A 404 3.06 4.06 59.09
C GLY A 404 3.68 4.02 60.50
N SER A 405 4.97 3.72 60.64
CA SER A 405 5.70 3.94 61.91
C SER A 405 5.83 5.43 62.23
N THR A 406 6.08 5.83 63.48
CA THR A 406 6.08 7.25 63.86
C THR A 406 7.49 7.89 63.70
N PRO A 407 7.68 8.86 62.79
CA PRO A 407 8.92 9.63 62.71
C PRO A 407 9.08 10.56 63.91
N SER A 408 10.33 10.90 64.25
CA SER A 408 10.64 11.86 65.31
C SER A 408 11.99 12.55 65.09
N ILE A 409 12.10 13.80 65.55
CA ILE A 409 13.28 14.66 65.44
C ILE A 409 13.58 15.24 66.83
N ASP A 410 14.86 15.28 67.21
CA ASP A 410 15.33 16.04 68.37
C ASP A 410 15.42 17.53 68.03
N GLY A 411 14.50 18.33 68.55
CA GLY A 411 14.45 19.78 68.33
C GLY A 411 15.67 20.55 68.86
N SER A 412 16.46 19.96 69.76
CA SER A 412 17.63 20.64 70.35
C SER A 412 18.87 20.64 69.45
N ASN A 413 18.90 19.77 68.43
CA ASN A 413 20.06 19.58 67.55
C ASN A 413 19.72 19.16 66.10
N GLY A 414 18.44 18.95 65.78
CA GLY A 414 17.97 18.56 64.44
C GLY A 414 18.27 17.11 64.04
N THR A 415 18.61 16.23 64.98
CA THR A 415 18.85 14.81 64.67
C THR A 415 17.53 14.07 64.46
N VAL A 416 17.37 13.40 63.32
CA VAL A 416 16.25 12.47 63.10
C VAL A 416 16.48 11.21 63.93
N LEU A 417 15.57 10.94 64.87
CA LEU A 417 15.66 9.80 65.81
C LEU A 417 14.94 8.57 65.25
N THR A 418 13.82 8.77 64.55
CA THR A 418 13.12 7.73 63.78
C THR A 418 12.59 8.28 62.47
N GLY A 419 12.62 7.45 61.43
CA GLY A 419 12.22 7.81 60.06
C GLY A 419 13.41 8.23 59.18
N THR A 420 13.08 8.72 57.99
CA THR A 420 14.03 9.19 56.97
C THR A 420 13.98 10.70 56.87
N GLU A 421 15.14 11.36 56.79
CA GLU A 421 15.21 12.81 56.53
C GLU A 421 14.78 13.11 55.08
N TYR A 422 13.85 14.04 54.90
CA TYR A 422 13.40 14.48 53.58
C TYR A 422 14.46 15.37 52.92
N GLN A 423 14.98 14.93 51.77
CA GLN A 423 15.91 15.70 50.94
C GLN A 423 15.50 15.78 49.47
N ASN A 424 14.61 14.89 49.00
CA ASN A 424 14.14 14.80 47.61
C ASN A 424 12.66 14.35 47.59
N PRO A 425 11.91 14.61 46.51
CA PRO A 425 10.53 14.12 46.35
C PRO A 425 10.43 12.60 46.56
N ILE A 426 9.40 12.16 47.28
CA ILE A 426 9.25 10.79 47.75
C ILE A 426 8.43 9.99 46.73
N SER A 427 9.06 9.06 46.00
CA SER A 427 8.36 8.12 45.14
C SER A 427 7.51 7.14 45.95
N ILE A 428 6.22 7.07 45.65
CA ILE A 428 5.27 6.17 46.31
C ILE A 428 5.26 4.79 45.60
N PRO A 429 5.49 3.67 46.31
CA PRO A 429 5.40 2.32 45.74
C PRO A 429 4.07 2.00 45.04
N LEU A 430 4.15 1.28 43.92
CA LEU A 430 2.99 0.83 43.16
C LEU A 430 2.30 -0.39 43.79
N ASN A 431 1.00 -0.52 43.53
CA ASN A 431 0.11 -1.64 43.89
C ASN A 431 0.08 -2.02 45.39
N THR A 432 0.50 -1.10 46.26
CA THR A 432 0.57 -1.28 47.71
C THR A 432 -0.04 -0.06 48.39
N ALA A 433 -0.78 -0.25 49.49
CA ALA A 433 -1.26 0.86 50.31
C ALA A 433 -0.11 1.39 51.17
N VAL A 434 0.14 2.70 51.08
CA VAL A 434 1.27 3.38 51.72
C VAL A 434 0.75 4.42 52.70
N THR A 435 1.23 4.38 53.95
CA THR A 435 0.86 5.34 55.00
C THR A 435 2.05 6.26 55.24
N LEU A 436 2.01 7.44 54.63
CA LEU A 436 3.02 8.48 54.80
C LEU A 436 2.75 9.25 56.10
N LYS A 437 3.60 9.06 57.10
CA LYS A 437 3.65 9.91 58.30
C LYS A 437 4.85 10.84 58.24
N PHE A 438 4.70 12.06 58.76
CA PHE A 438 5.73 13.07 58.72
C PHE A 438 5.62 14.09 59.86
N ILE A 439 6.76 14.66 60.23
CA ILE A 439 6.94 15.72 61.23
C ILE A 439 8.11 16.60 60.81
N GLY A 440 8.04 17.91 61.06
CA GLY A 440 9.13 18.85 60.83
C GLY A 440 9.59 19.56 62.11
N VAL A 441 10.73 20.22 62.05
CA VAL A 441 11.20 21.22 63.04
C VAL A 441 11.60 22.50 62.30
N ASP A 442 11.46 23.66 62.94
CA ASP A 442 12.01 24.93 62.43
C ASP A 442 13.52 25.06 62.72
N LEU A 443 14.15 26.16 62.33
CA LEU A 443 15.56 26.45 62.66
C LEU A 443 15.80 26.85 64.14
N SER A 444 14.75 27.04 64.94
CA SER A 444 14.82 27.34 66.37
C SER A 444 14.58 26.10 67.25
N GLY A 445 14.22 24.97 66.65
CA GLY A 445 13.98 23.68 67.29
C GLY A 445 12.52 23.37 67.65
N ASN A 446 11.54 24.18 67.23
CA ASN A 446 10.13 23.94 67.54
C ASN A 446 9.54 22.87 66.57
N PRO A 447 9.00 21.74 67.07
CA PRO A 447 8.45 20.69 66.23
C PRO A 447 7.02 20.98 65.74
N SER A 448 6.72 20.57 64.50
CA SER A 448 5.35 20.56 63.96
C SER A 448 4.48 19.50 64.66
N PRO A 449 3.15 19.59 64.52
CA PRO A 449 2.28 18.43 64.74
C PRO A 449 2.69 17.24 63.85
N LEU A 450 2.54 16.02 64.37
CA LEU A 450 2.69 14.80 63.58
C LEU A 450 1.49 14.64 62.65
N GLN A 451 1.74 14.46 61.35
CA GLN A 451 0.71 14.28 60.32
C GLN A 451 0.80 12.89 59.66
N SER A 452 -0.32 12.44 59.08
CA SER A 452 -0.48 11.11 58.49
C SER A 452 -1.44 11.18 57.31
N VAL A 453 -1.03 10.67 56.15
CA VAL A 453 -1.85 10.57 54.93
C VAL A 453 -1.65 9.21 54.26
N ASN A 454 -2.63 8.76 53.48
CA ASN A 454 -2.58 7.47 52.78
C ASN A 454 -2.50 7.65 51.27
N TYR A 455 -1.73 6.79 50.60
CA TYR A 455 -1.65 6.69 49.15
C TYR A 455 -1.93 5.25 48.68
N TYR A 456 -2.56 5.11 47.52
CA TYR A 456 -2.63 3.85 46.80
C TYR A 456 -2.50 4.11 45.30
N ILE A 457 -1.53 3.49 44.64
CA ILE A 457 -1.28 3.70 43.21
C ILE A 457 -1.47 2.39 42.46
N ASN A 458 -2.34 2.37 41.45
CA ASN A 458 -2.54 1.21 40.58
C ASN A 458 -2.50 1.66 39.12
N THR A 459 -1.39 1.37 38.43
CA THR A 459 -1.20 1.73 37.02
C THR A 459 -1.71 0.67 36.04
N SER A 460 -2.36 -0.40 36.52
CA SER A 460 -2.85 -1.46 35.65
C SER A 460 -4.17 -1.08 34.98
N VAL A 461 -4.27 -1.38 33.70
CA VAL A 461 -5.50 -1.27 32.89
C VAL A 461 -5.79 -2.60 32.22
N ALA A 462 -7.03 -2.78 31.75
CA ALA A 462 -7.42 -4.00 31.07
C ALA A 462 -6.65 -4.22 29.75
N THR A 463 -6.31 -5.46 29.45
CA THR A 463 -5.90 -5.87 28.10
C THR A 463 -7.16 -6.26 27.34
N VAL A 464 -7.43 -5.61 26.21
CA VAL A 464 -8.60 -5.91 25.37
C VAL A 464 -8.14 -6.61 24.10
N THR A 465 -8.76 -7.75 23.78
CA THR A 465 -8.39 -8.59 22.62
C THR A 465 -9.60 -8.83 21.74
N THR A 466 -9.43 -8.63 20.43
CA THR A 466 -10.43 -8.95 19.41
C THR A 466 -10.27 -10.40 18.94
N ASN A 467 -11.34 -11.18 18.99
CA ASN A 467 -11.35 -12.61 18.64
C ASN A 467 -11.74 -12.86 17.19
N SER A 468 -12.80 -12.19 16.72
CA SER A 468 -13.35 -12.39 15.37
C SER A 468 -14.25 -11.24 14.92
N PHE A 469 -14.39 -11.11 13.60
CA PHE A 469 -15.17 -10.08 12.92
C PHE A 469 -16.21 -10.72 12.01
N SER A 470 -17.39 -10.10 11.89
CA SER A 470 -18.40 -10.45 10.88
C SER A 470 -19.01 -9.18 10.28
N PRO A 471 -18.77 -8.87 9.00
CA PRO A 471 -17.91 -9.62 8.06
C PRO A 471 -16.44 -9.64 8.49
N VAL A 472 -15.73 -10.73 8.13
CA VAL A 472 -14.30 -10.94 8.47
C VAL A 472 -13.40 -9.89 7.80
N SER A 473 -13.80 -9.40 6.63
CA SER A 473 -13.09 -8.37 5.86
C SER A 473 -13.07 -6.99 6.52
N GLN A 474 -13.91 -6.75 7.53
CA GLN A 474 -14.16 -5.41 8.11
C GLN A 474 -14.59 -4.35 7.07
N LEU A 475 -15.12 -4.83 5.93
CA LEU A 475 -15.68 -4.04 4.85
C LEU A 475 -17.20 -4.13 4.89
N VAL A 476 -17.86 -2.97 4.99
CA VAL A 476 -19.33 -2.86 5.06
C VAL A 476 -19.87 -2.01 3.93
N ASN A 477 -21.01 -2.40 3.35
CA ASN A 477 -21.73 -1.61 2.36
C ASN A 477 -22.68 -0.58 3.01
N ALA A 478 -23.63 -0.03 2.25
CA ALA A 478 -24.60 0.96 2.73
C ALA A 478 -25.69 0.41 3.69
N SER A 479 -25.69 -0.89 3.98
CA SER A 479 -26.76 -1.60 4.70
C SER A 479 -26.29 -2.66 5.69
N SER A 480 -25.02 -3.10 5.61
CA SER A 480 -24.47 -4.12 6.51
C SER A 480 -23.85 -3.51 7.77
N ASP A 481 -24.24 -4.02 8.94
CA ASP A 481 -23.60 -3.71 10.22
C ASP A 481 -22.27 -4.47 10.39
N GLN A 482 -21.43 -4.03 11.32
CA GLN A 482 -20.19 -4.72 11.68
C GLN A 482 -20.33 -5.37 13.07
N SER A 483 -20.14 -6.69 13.15
CA SER A 483 -20.02 -7.40 14.42
C SER A 483 -18.57 -7.71 14.78
N ILE A 484 -18.27 -7.65 16.08
CA ILE A 484 -16.97 -7.93 16.69
C ILE A 484 -17.16 -8.80 17.93
N SER A 485 -16.44 -9.91 18.03
CA SER A 485 -16.30 -10.67 19.28
C SER A 485 -14.97 -10.31 19.95
N TRP A 486 -14.98 -10.02 21.24
CA TRP A 486 -13.81 -9.53 21.97
C TRP A 486 -13.84 -9.92 23.46
N VAL A 487 -12.71 -9.84 24.15
CA VAL A 487 -12.53 -10.14 25.59
C VAL A 487 -11.73 -9.05 26.29
N SER A 488 -11.94 -8.93 27.62
CA SER A 488 -11.12 -8.12 28.53
C SER A 488 -10.36 -9.02 29.50
N SER A 489 -9.13 -8.66 29.89
CA SER A 489 -8.39 -9.36 30.95
C SER A 489 -8.81 -8.96 32.37
N GLN A 490 -9.62 -7.90 32.53
CA GLN A 490 -10.12 -7.42 33.83
C GLN A 490 -11.63 -7.15 33.81
N ASN A 491 -12.25 -7.14 34.99
CA ASN A 491 -13.62 -6.67 35.17
C ASN A 491 -13.66 -5.13 35.04
N GLY A 492 -14.71 -4.57 34.42
CA GLY A 492 -14.84 -3.12 34.30
C GLY A 492 -16.11 -2.66 33.60
N VAL A 493 -16.25 -1.35 33.45
CA VAL A 493 -17.27 -0.73 32.58
C VAL A 493 -16.64 -0.52 31.20
N PHE A 494 -17.34 -0.85 30.12
CA PHE A 494 -16.81 -0.70 28.77
C PHE A 494 -17.70 0.19 27.89
N THR A 495 -17.07 0.79 26.88
CA THR A 495 -17.72 1.50 25.77
C THR A 495 -16.97 1.24 24.47
N LEU A 496 -17.67 1.16 23.34
CA LEU A 496 -17.07 1.21 22.01
C LEU A 496 -17.24 2.62 21.44
N ARG A 497 -16.14 3.22 21.01
CA ARG A 497 -16.03 4.63 20.64
C ARG A 497 -15.45 4.80 19.23
N SER A 498 -15.81 5.90 18.56
CA SER A 498 -15.11 6.35 17.34
C SER A 498 -13.73 6.93 17.67
N GLY A 499 -12.76 6.70 16.79
CA GLY A 499 -11.38 7.18 16.95
C GLY A 499 -10.50 6.21 17.75
N THR A 500 -9.26 6.62 18.02
CA THR A 500 -8.26 5.86 18.80
C THR A 500 -8.28 6.16 20.29
N ASP A 501 -8.86 7.29 20.70
CA ASP A 501 -8.87 7.74 22.08
C ASP A 501 -10.18 7.37 22.81
N CYS A 502 -10.01 6.79 24.00
CA CYS A 502 -11.09 6.44 24.90
C CYS A 502 -11.63 7.62 25.70
N SER A 503 -10.94 8.77 25.78
CA SER A 503 -11.41 9.95 26.52
C SER A 503 -12.34 10.85 25.67
N ALA A 504 -11.98 11.09 24.40
CA ALA A 504 -12.70 12.01 23.50
C ALA A 504 -13.67 11.32 22.52
N GLY A 505 -13.57 10.01 22.32
CA GLY A 505 -14.35 9.29 21.31
C GLY A 505 -15.86 9.20 21.59
N THR A 506 -16.69 9.39 20.55
CA THR A 506 -18.15 9.28 20.64
C THR A 506 -18.57 7.81 20.76
N ILE A 507 -19.44 7.48 21.73
CA ILE A 507 -19.96 6.11 21.89
C ILE A 507 -20.78 5.72 20.66
N LEU A 508 -20.47 4.55 20.09
CA LEU A 508 -21.11 4.04 18.89
C LEU A 508 -22.47 3.40 19.20
N SER A 509 -23.40 3.49 18.26
CA SER A 509 -24.74 2.88 18.37
C SER A 509 -24.72 1.39 17.98
N GLY A 510 -25.37 0.53 18.75
CA GLY A 510 -25.30 -0.92 18.51
C GLY A 510 -25.85 -1.79 19.64
N THR A 511 -25.71 -3.10 19.48
CA THR A 511 -25.90 -4.06 20.58
C THR A 511 -24.60 -4.21 21.35
N ASN A 512 -24.64 -4.19 22.68
CA ASN A 512 -23.46 -4.27 23.54
C ASN A 512 -22.36 -3.25 23.15
N SER A 513 -22.72 -2.01 22.83
CA SER A 513 -21.75 -0.92 22.56
C SER A 513 -21.33 -0.16 23.83
N ALA A 514 -22.01 -0.38 24.95
CA ALA A 514 -21.59 0.00 26.29
C ALA A 514 -22.18 -0.98 27.33
N GLY A 515 -21.53 -1.13 28.48
CA GLY A 515 -22.02 -2.00 29.56
C GLY A 515 -20.94 -2.41 30.55
N ASN A 516 -21.15 -3.53 31.25
CA ASN A 516 -20.16 -4.14 32.15
C ASN A 516 -19.51 -5.35 31.47
N VAL A 517 -18.20 -5.54 31.66
CA VAL A 517 -17.44 -6.71 31.19
C VAL A 517 -16.87 -7.50 32.36
N THR A 518 -16.88 -8.82 32.22
CA THR A 518 -16.24 -9.77 33.15
C THR A 518 -14.96 -10.31 32.52
N ALA A 519 -13.88 -10.39 33.28
CA ALA A 519 -12.59 -10.88 32.84
C ALA A 519 -12.68 -12.26 32.17
N GLY A 520 -12.10 -12.40 30.98
CA GLY A 520 -12.05 -13.64 30.21
C GLY A 520 -13.35 -14.08 29.52
N VAL A 521 -14.47 -13.37 29.71
CA VAL A 521 -15.77 -13.71 29.09
C VAL A 521 -15.92 -12.99 27.75
N PRO A 522 -16.11 -13.69 26.61
CA PRO A 522 -16.31 -13.05 25.32
C PRO A 522 -17.63 -12.27 25.24
N ILE A 523 -17.54 -11.04 24.73
CA ILE A 523 -18.69 -10.20 24.36
C ILE A 523 -18.77 -10.12 22.84
N THR A 524 -19.97 -10.25 22.28
CA THR A 524 -20.25 -9.92 20.87
C THR A 524 -20.98 -8.59 20.81
N THR A 525 -20.40 -7.63 20.12
CA THR A 525 -20.94 -6.29 19.89
C THR A 525 -21.27 -6.14 18.40
N THR A 526 -22.47 -5.66 18.08
CA THR A 526 -22.85 -5.31 16.70
C THR A 526 -23.01 -3.81 16.58
N LEU A 527 -22.17 -3.18 15.76
CA LEU A 527 -22.15 -1.75 15.50
C LEU A 527 -22.97 -1.43 14.25
N LEU A 528 -23.94 -0.54 14.39
CA LEU A 528 -24.83 -0.13 13.30
C LEU A 528 -24.06 0.56 12.18
N ASN A 529 -24.50 0.34 10.94
CA ASN A 529 -23.92 0.92 9.74
C ASN A 529 -23.91 2.46 9.75
N SER A 530 -24.87 3.08 10.45
CA SER A 530 -25.01 4.52 10.65
C SER A 530 -23.83 5.18 11.37
N ASN A 531 -23.02 4.41 12.12
CA ASN A 531 -21.82 4.91 12.79
C ASN A 531 -20.67 5.23 11.84
N PHE A 532 -20.71 4.70 10.61
CA PHE A 532 -19.58 4.71 9.69
C PHE A 532 -19.80 5.70 8.54
N ALA A 533 -18.82 6.59 8.34
CA ALA A 533 -18.68 7.41 7.14
C ALA A 533 -18.04 6.59 6.00
N GLN A 534 -18.20 7.03 4.74
CA GLN A 534 -17.53 6.40 3.59
C GLN A 534 -16.01 6.46 3.75
N GLY A 535 -15.32 5.34 3.54
CA GLY A 535 -13.89 5.18 3.81
C GLY A 535 -13.60 4.46 5.13
N ALA A 536 -12.38 4.58 5.63
CA ALA A 536 -11.93 3.92 6.86
C ALA A 536 -12.43 4.66 8.11
N ASN A 537 -12.98 3.91 9.08
CA ASN A 537 -13.46 4.42 10.36
C ASN A 537 -12.75 3.66 11.47
N THR A 538 -12.02 4.36 12.34
CA THR A 538 -11.40 3.73 13.51
C THR A 538 -12.42 3.53 14.63
N VAL A 539 -12.45 2.33 15.18
CA VAL A 539 -13.26 1.94 16.33
C VAL A 539 -12.33 1.52 17.46
N SER A 540 -12.53 2.06 18.65
CA SER A 540 -11.83 1.62 19.88
C SER A 540 -12.79 0.96 20.84
N ILE A 541 -12.37 -0.17 21.40
CA ILE A 541 -13.03 -0.81 22.54
C ILE A 541 -12.29 -0.32 23.78
N CYS A 542 -13.01 0.32 24.70
CA CYS A 542 -12.46 0.98 25.88
C CYS A 542 -13.06 0.33 27.14
N VAL A 543 -12.23 -0.18 28.04
CA VAL A 543 -12.63 -0.77 29.32
C VAL A 543 -12.02 0.05 30.46
N ALA A 544 -12.87 0.76 31.22
CA ALA A 544 -12.46 1.58 32.35
C ALA A 544 -11.95 0.72 33.51
N ASN A 545 -10.87 1.13 34.14
CA ASN A 545 -10.47 0.62 35.45
C ASN A 545 -11.47 1.14 36.50
N ALA A 546 -12.31 0.25 37.02
CA ALA A 546 -13.38 0.61 37.97
C ALA A 546 -12.89 1.22 39.30
N SER A 547 -11.59 1.17 39.60
CA SER A 547 -11.01 1.82 40.79
C SER A 547 -10.47 3.24 40.51
N LEU A 548 -10.30 3.62 39.23
CA LEU A 548 -9.49 4.75 38.77
C LEU A 548 -9.99 5.34 37.43
N ASP A 549 -11.30 5.47 37.26
CA ASP A 549 -11.90 6.20 36.12
C ASP A 549 -11.33 7.64 36.07
N PRO A 550 -10.76 8.12 34.94
CA PRO A 550 -10.95 7.66 33.55
C PRO A 550 -9.75 6.90 32.93
N MET A 551 -9.05 6.04 33.66
CA MET A 551 -8.05 5.15 33.02
C MET A 551 -8.73 4.03 32.23
N TYR A 552 -8.35 3.85 30.96
CA TYR A 552 -8.88 2.82 30.08
C TYR A 552 -7.82 1.81 29.64
N GLY A 553 -8.21 0.54 29.64
CA GLY A 553 -7.59 -0.49 28.81
C GLY A 553 -8.27 -0.54 27.46
N SER A 554 -7.54 -0.58 26.35
CA SER A 554 -8.16 -0.47 25.03
C SER A 554 -7.51 -1.31 23.93
N THR A 555 -8.25 -1.44 22.83
CA THR A 555 -7.76 -1.94 21.54
C THR A 555 -8.56 -1.30 20.42
N SER A 556 -7.94 -1.09 19.26
CA SER A 556 -8.56 -0.39 18.13
C SER A 556 -8.49 -1.21 16.85
N PHE A 557 -9.51 -1.10 16.01
CA PHE A 557 -9.57 -1.69 14.67
C PHE A 557 -10.22 -0.72 13.68
N SER A 558 -10.20 -1.05 12.38
CA SER A 558 -10.75 -0.17 11.33
C SER A 558 -11.86 -0.85 10.56
N VAL A 559 -13.03 -0.22 10.52
CA VAL A 559 -14.17 -0.62 9.69
C VAL A 559 -14.19 0.28 8.46
N THR A 560 -14.00 -0.29 7.28
CA THR A 560 -14.04 0.47 6.04
C THR A 560 -15.42 0.35 5.40
N LYS A 561 -16.11 1.48 5.26
CA LYS A 561 -17.39 1.56 4.57
C LYS A 561 -17.17 1.84 3.09
N ASP A 562 -17.67 0.95 2.25
CA ASP A 562 -17.70 1.13 0.81
C ASP A 562 -19.12 1.00 0.28
N ASN A 563 -19.77 2.13 -0.01
CA ASN A 563 -21.09 2.20 -0.62
C ASN A 563 -21.06 2.22 -2.16
N THR A 564 -19.87 2.12 -2.78
CA THR A 564 -19.73 2.26 -4.24
C THR A 564 -19.89 0.92 -4.93
N ARG A 565 -20.69 0.85 -6.00
CA ARG A 565 -20.89 -0.41 -6.74
C ARG A 565 -19.68 -0.74 -7.61
N PRO A 566 -19.34 -2.04 -7.79
CA PRO A 566 -18.36 -2.44 -8.79
C PRO A 566 -18.86 -2.14 -10.21
N THR A 567 -17.94 -1.72 -11.09
CA THR A 567 -18.17 -1.49 -12.51
C THR A 567 -17.12 -2.24 -13.34
N VAL A 568 -17.41 -2.46 -14.62
CA VAL A 568 -16.45 -3.07 -15.56
C VAL A 568 -15.54 -1.99 -16.12
N SER A 569 -14.23 -2.17 -15.95
CA SER A 569 -13.20 -1.33 -16.54
C SER A 569 -12.89 -1.72 -17.98
N SER A 570 -12.87 -3.03 -18.29
CA SER A 570 -12.65 -3.53 -19.65
C SER A 570 -13.12 -4.98 -19.80
N THR A 571 -13.33 -5.40 -21.05
CA THR A 571 -13.55 -6.81 -21.40
C THR A 571 -12.65 -7.23 -22.55
N SER A 572 -12.36 -8.53 -22.63
CA SER A 572 -11.73 -9.18 -23.78
C SER A 572 -12.54 -10.43 -24.13
N PRO A 573 -13.17 -10.53 -25.32
CA PRO A 573 -13.20 -9.53 -26.40
C PRO A 573 -13.78 -8.17 -25.99
N ALA A 574 -13.38 -7.11 -26.70
CA ALA A 574 -13.87 -5.76 -26.45
C ALA A 574 -15.33 -5.59 -26.92
N ASN A 575 -16.10 -4.70 -26.30
CA ASN A 575 -17.47 -4.45 -26.73
C ASN A 575 -17.51 -3.81 -28.13
N PHE A 576 -18.45 -4.26 -28.95
CA PHE A 576 -18.65 -3.86 -30.33
C PHE A 576 -18.99 -2.37 -30.43
N ASN A 577 -18.07 -1.58 -30.97
CA ASN A 577 -18.31 -0.19 -31.33
C ASN A 577 -18.62 -0.09 -32.83
N ALA A 578 -19.85 0.31 -33.16
CA ALA A 578 -20.29 0.46 -34.55
C ALA A 578 -19.47 1.49 -35.36
N GLY A 579 -18.83 2.46 -34.70
CA GLY A 579 -17.95 3.45 -35.34
C GLY A 579 -16.53 2.95 -35.65
N SER A 580 -16.10 1.82 -35.07
CA SER A 580 -14.81 1.19 -35.37
C SER A 580 -14.92 -0.34 -35.17
N PRO A 581 -15.58 -1.04 -36.11
CA PRO A 581 -15.85 -2.47 -35.97
C PRO A 581 -14.59 -3.29 -36.22
N VAL A 582 -13.98 -3.79 -35.14
CA VAL A 582 -12.93 -4.80 -35.20
C VAL A 582 -13.57 -6.18 -35.11
N SER A 583 -13.24 -7.06 -36.07
CA SER A 583 -13.60 -8.48 -36.00
C SER A 583 -12.55 -9.22 -35.18
N GLU A 584 -12.97 -9.80 -34.08
CA GLU A 584 -12.13 -10.56 -33.16
C GLU A 584 -11.85 -11.96 -33.72
N LEU A 585 -10.69 -12.54 -33.39
CA LEU A 585 -10.41 -13.92 -33.79
C LEU A 585 -11.34 -14.88 -33.04
N PRO A 586 -11.94 -15.89 -33.70
CA PRO A 586 -12.82 -16.85 -33.03
C PRO A 586 -12.13 -17.70 -31.94
N ASN A 587 -10.80 -17.73 -31.91
CA ASN A 587 -9.98 -18.53 -30.99
C ASN A 587 -9.23 -17.60 -30.02
N PRO A 588 -9.29 -17.80 -28.68
CA PRO A 588 -10.07 -18.83 -27.97
C PRO A 588 -11.53 -18.43 -27.71
N GLY A 589 -12.39 -19.43 -27.52
CA GLY A 589 -13.73 -19.30 -26.96
C GLY A 589 -13.69 -18.93 -25.48
N ARG A 590 -13.30 -17.69 -25.19
CA ARG A 590 -13.09 -17.15 -23.85
C ARG A 590 -13.65 -15.73 -23.76
N ILE A 591 -14.18 -15.39 -22.59
CA ILE A 591 -14.43 -14.00 -22.18
C ILE A 591 -13.61 -13.70 -20.92
N GLN A 592 -13.08 -12.50 -20.83
CA GLN A 592 -12.43 -11.95 -19.64
C GLN A 592 -13.05 -10.60 -19.30
N ILE A 593 -13.34 -10.39 -18.02
CA ILE A 593 -14.00 -9.20 -17.47
C ILE A 593 -13.08 -8.64 -16.39
N VAL A 594 -12.69 -7.37 -16.52
CA VAL A 594 -11.91 -6.65 -15.52
C VAL A 594 -12.80 -5.64 -14.82
N PHE A 595 -12.89 -5.77 -13.50
CA PHE A 595 -13.65 -4.88 -12.62
C PHE A 595 -12.77 -3.74 -12.08
N ASN A 596 -13.38 -2.60 -11.77
CA ASN A 596 -12.69 -1.43 -11.23
C ASN A 596 -12.23 -1.58 -9.77
N LYS A 597 -12.57 -2.69 -9.10
CA LYS A 597 -12.28 -2.98 -7.69
C LYS A 597 -12.27 -4.48 -7.41
N ASN A 598 -11.89 -4.84 -6.19
CA ASN A 598 -11.87 -6.23 -5.71
C ASN A 598 -13.29 -6.81 -5.58
N MET A 599 -13.50 -7.96 -6.20
CA MET A 599 -14.71 -8.75 -6.17
C MET A 599 -14.62 -9.85 -5.10
N ASN A 600 -15.77 -10.25 -4.55
CA ASN A 600 -15.88 -11.42 -3.69
C ASN A 600 -15.84 -12.69 -4.56
N VAL A 601 -14.64 -13.25 -4.73
CA VAL A 601 -14.37 -14.42 -5.59
C VAL A 601 -15.02 -15.74 -5.12
N ALA A 602 -15.65 -15.75 -3.95
CA ALA A 602 -16.40 -16.89 -3.40
C ALA A 602 -17.93 -16.72 -3.52
N TYR A 603 -18.41 -15.56 -3.97
CA TYR A 603 -19.84 -15.26 -4.07
C TYR A 603 -20.49 -15.86 -5.34
N GLY A 604 -21.83 -15.96 -5.34
CA GLY A 604 -22.64 -16.21 -6.54
C GLY A 604 -22.45 -17.56 -7.23
N GLY A 605 -21.70 -18.49 -6.65
CA GLY A 605 -21.35 -19.77 -7.28
C GLY A 605 -20.30 -19.66 -8.40
N ILE A 606 -19.72 -18.47 -8.65
CA ILE A 606 -18.77 -18.21 -9.74
C ILE A 606 -17.30 -18.26 -9.29
N SER A 607 -16.98 -19.11 -8.30
CA SER A 607 -15.61 -19.31 -7.80
C SER A 607 -14.73 -20.04 -8.83
N THR A 608 -13.41 -19.94 -8.68
CA THR A 608 -12.45 -20.59 -9.59
C THR A 608 -12.65 -22.11 -9.59
N GLY A 609 -12.89 -22.68 -10.77
CA GLY A 609 -13.17 -24.10 -10.97
C GLY A 609 -14.67 -24.44 -11.00
N SER A 610 -15.57 -23.51 -10.64
CA SER A 610 -17.00 -23.69 -10.85
C SER A 610 -17.31 -23.88 -12.34
N LYS A 611 -18.08 -24.94 -12.63
CA LYS A 611 -18.61 -25.22 -13.96
C LYS A 611 -20.06 -24.79 -14.03
N ILE A 612 -20.45 -24.20 -15.15
CA ILE A 612 -21.84 -23.84 -15.47
C ILE A 612 -22.26 -24.52 -16.77
N SER A 613 -23.54 -24.88 -16.87
CA SER A 613 -24.22 -25.19 -18.11
C SER A 613 -25.33 -24.17 -18.36
N ASN A 614 -25.37 -23.57 -19.54
CA ASN A 614 -26.52 -22.80 -19.99
C ASN A 614 -27.42 -23.70 -20.83
N LEU A 615 -28.64 -23.93 -20.34
CA LEU A 615 -29.71 -24.57 -21.09
C LEU A 615 -30.66 -23.47 -21.56
N CYS A 616 -30.67 -23.17 -22.86
CA CYS A 616 -31.62 -22.19 -23.39
C CYS A 616 -33.08 -22.65 -23.32
N TYR A 617 -33.31 -23.96 -23.16
CA TYR A 617 -34.64 -24.52 -22.99
C TYR A 617 -34.70 -25.68 -21.98
N PRO A 618 -35.64 -25.65 -21.01
CA PRO A 618 -36.34 -24.44 -20.55
C PRO A 618 -35.31 -23.49 -19.94
N ALA A 619 -35.33 -22.21 -20.32
CA ALA A 619 -34.39 -21.24 -19.79
C ALA A 619 -34.52 -21.16 -18.25
N PRO A 620 -33.41 -21.21 -17.48
CA PRO A 620 -33.45 -20.99 -16.04
C PRO A 620 -34.09 -19.65 -15.70
N THR A 621 -34.78 -19.57 -14.56
CA THR A 621 -35.14 -18.28 -13.98
C THR A 621 -33.88 -17.58 -13.49
N ASN A 622 -33.47 -16.51 -14.16
CA ASN A 622 -32.23 -15.74 -13.94
C ASN A 622 -30.96 -16.61 -13.99
N PRO A 623 -30.53 -17.06 -15.20
CA PRO A 623 -29.27 -17.81 -15.34
C PRO A 623 -28.07 -16.91 -14.95
N PRO A 624 -27.01 -17.48 -14.32
CA PRO A 624 -25.81 -16.71 -13.99
C PRO A 624 -25.14 -16.07 -15.22
N LEU A 625 -25.12 -16.80 -16.34
CA LEU A 625 -24.53 -16.38 -17.61
C LEU A 625 -25.40 -16.87 -18.76
N SER A 626 -25.75 -15.96 -19.67
CA SER A 626 -26.39 -16.27 -20.95
C SER A 626 -25.51 -15.83 -22.11
N VAL A 627 -25.55 -16.56 -23.22
CA VAL A 627 -24.87 -16.20 -24.48
C VAL A 627 -25.84 -16.36 -25.65
N PHE A 628 -25.75 -15.43 -26.59
CA PHE A 628 -26.64 -15.30 -27.75
C PHE A 628 -25.85 -15.05 -29.04
N VAL A 629 -26.37 -15.54 -30.16
CA VAL A 629 -25.92 -15.17 -31.51
C VAL A 629 -26.97 -14.28 -32.18
N TYR A 630 -26.54 -13.24 -32.90
CA TYR A 630 -27.47 -12.42 -33.66
C TYR A 630 -27.85 -13.10 -34.97
N ASP A 631 -29.15 -13.14 -35.24
CA ASP A 631 -29.74 -13.88 -36.35
C ASP A 631 -29.94 -13.03 -37.62
N GLY A 632 -29.89 -11.70 -37.48
CA GLY A 632 -30.25 -10.74 -38.53
C GLY A 632 -31.49 -9.90 -38.19
N ALA A 633 -32.32 -10.40 -37.28
CA ALA A 633 -33.43 -9.70 -36.66
C ALA A 633 -33.39 -9.80 -35.12
N ASN A 634 -33.20 -11.01 -34.58
CA ASN A 634 -33.30 -11.37 -33.17
C ASN A 634 -31.96 -11.86 -32.59
N TRP A 635 -31.95 -12.09 -31.26
CA TRP A 635 -30.85 -12.71 -30.54
C TRP A 635 -31.24 -14.13 -30.10
N ASP A 636 -30.65 -15.15 -30.73
CA ASP A 636 -30.94 -16.55 -30.43
C ASP A 636 -29.99 -17.06 -29.34
N CYS A 637 -30.51 -17.76 -28.33
CA CYS A 637 -29.68 -18.29 -27.24
C CYS A 637 -28.85 -19.51 -27.69
N ILE A 638 -27.59 -19.55 -27.26
CA ILE A 638 -26.67 -20.66 -27.53
C ILE A 638 -26.42 -21.45 -26.23
N ASP A 639 -26.56 -22.77 -26.29
CA ASP A 639 -26.26 -23.70 -25.22
C ASP A 639 -24.74 -23.93 -25.08
N PHE A 640 -24.24 -23.93 -23.85
CA PHE A 640 -22.83 -24.16 -23.56
C PHE A 640 -22.63 -24.84 -22.22
N THR A 641 -21.42 -25.34 -22.02
CA THR A 641 -20.82 -25.41 -20.69
C THR A 641 -19.64 -24.44 -20.61
N ALA A 642 -19.32 -23.93 -19.43
CA ALA A 642 -18.18 -23.04 -19.22
C ALA A 642 -17.56 -23.24 -17.84
N THR A 643 -16.31 -22.81 -17.66
CA THR A 643 -15.61 -22.82 -16.37
C THR A 643 -15.19 -21.41 -15.97
N TYR A 644 -15.48 -21.03 -14.73
CA TYR A 644 -15.06 -19.77 -14.14
C TYR A 644 -13.63 -19.84 -13.59
N THR A 645 -12.85 -18.77 -13.74
CA THR A 645 -11.51 -18.63 -13.16
C THR A 645 -11.28 -17.16 -12.80
N TRP A 646 -11.17 -16.86 -11.51
CA TRP A 646 -10.64 -15.58 -11.06
C TRP A 646 -9.13 -15.58 -11.21
N VAL A 647 -8.63 -14.78 -12.16
CA VAL A 647 -7.19 -14.60 -12.44
C VAL A 647 -6.57 -13.66 -11.39
N SER A 648 -7.38 -12.73 -10.88
CA SER A 648 -7.11 -11.89 -9.71
C SER A 648 -8.45 -11.59 -9.03
N SER A 649 -8.43 -10.91 -7.88
CA SER A 649 -9.64 -10.36 -7.25
C SER A 649 -10.41 -9.38 -8.14
N THR A 650 -9.82 -8.84 -9.21
CA THR A 650 -10.46 -7.89 -10.14
C THR A 650 -10.75 -8.47 -11.51
N THR A 651 -10.31 -9.69 -11.83
CA THR A 651 -10.33 -10.23 -13.19
C THR A 651 -10.97 -11.63 -13.24
N LEU A 652 -12.18 -11.71 -13.79
CA LEU A 652 -12.89 -12.96 -14.05
C LEU A 652 -12.62 -13.41 -15.49
N ARG A 653 -12.19 -14.66 -15.65
CA ARG A 653 -12.06 -15.37 -16.92
C ARG A 653 -13.12 -16.46 -17.00
N ILE A 654 -13.73 -16.60 -18.17
CA ILE A 654 -14.76 -17.58 -18.49
C ILE A 654 -14.30 -18.31 -19.75
N ASP A 655 -13.96 -19.59 -19.64
CA ASP A 655 -13.65 -20.45 -20.79
C ASP A 655 -14.88 -21.29 -21.15
N PHE A 656 -15.34 -21.20 -22.39
CA PHE A 656 -16.45 -22.00 -22.89
C PHE A 656 -15.97 -23.39 -23.34
N SER A 657 -16.84 -24.40 -23.33
CA SER A 657 -16.55 -25.70 -23.92
C SER A 657 -16.35 -25.63 -25.43
N TRP A 658 -16.94 -24.62 -26.08
CA TRP A 658 -16.58 -24.25 -27.44
C TRP A 658 -15.14 -23.68 -27.44
N ILE A 659 -14.15 -24.44 -27.91
CA ILE A 659 -12.75 -23.98 -28.02
C ILE A 659 -12.64 -22.72 -28.89
N ASN A 660 -13.55 -22.54 -29.84
CA ASN A 660 -13.70 -21.34 -30.64
C ASN A 660 -15.15 -20.87 -30.60
N PHE A 661 -15.34 -19.56 -30.63
CA PHE A 661 -16.63 -18.98 -31.01
C PHE A 661 -16.99 -19.32 -32.48
N PRO A 662 -18.27 -19.26 -32.87
CA PRO A 662 -18.65 -19.30 -34.29
C PRO A 662 -17.96 -18.19 -35.11
N GLU A 663 -17.63 -18.46 -36.37
CA GLU A 663 -17.04 -17.46 -37.26
C GLU A 663 -18.10 -16.54 -37.87
N ASN A 664 -17.72 -15.29 -38.17
CA ASN A 664 -18.61 -14.25 -38.73
C ASN A 664 -19.84 -13.91 -37.86
N ALA A 665 -19.88 -14.38 -36.60
CA ALA A 665 -20.99 -14.19 -35.69
C ALA A 665 -20.88 -12.87 -34.93
N LYS A 666 -22.01 -12.19 -34.81
CA LYS A 666 -22.19 -11.18 -33.77
C LYS A 666 -22.71 -11.91 -32.53
N ILE A 667 -21.93 -11.87 -31.44
CA ILE A 667 -22.19 -12.60 -30.20
C ILE A 667 -22.52 -11.59 -29.11
N MET A 668 -23.43 -11.94 -28.21
CA MET A 668 -23.75 -11.17 -27.02
C MET A 668 -23.76 -12.09 -25.82
N TRP A 669 -23.29 -11.59 -24.69
CA TRP A 669 -23.32 -12.31 -23.42
C TRP A 669 -23.86 -11.40 -22.33
N SER A 670 -24.51 -11.99 -21.34
CA SER A 670 -25.01 -11.30 -20.14
C SER A 670 -24.62 -12.11 -18.90
N LEU A 671 -23.84 -11.50 -18.02
CA LEU A 671 -23.47 -12.04 -16.70
C LEU A 671 -24.35 -11.35 -15.65
N SER A 672 -25.12 -12.13 -14.89
CA SER A 672 -26.10 -11.58 -13.94
C SER A 672 -25.41 -10.79 -12.82
N LYS A 673 -26.00 -9.65 -12.43
CA LYS A 673 -25.57 -8.88 -11.24
C LYS A 673 -25.76 -9.68 -9.95
N ASP A 674 -26.68 -10.64 -9.93
CA ASP A 674 -27.07 -11.38 -8.72
C ASP A 674 -26.05 -12.45 -8.34
N VAL A 675 -25.11 -12.78 -9.24
CA VAL A 675 -23.94 -13.62 -8.93
C VAL A 675 -22.67 -12.81 -8.68
N LEU A 676 -22.77 -11.48 -8.59
CA LEU A 676 -21.64 -10.57 -8.43
C LEU A 676 -21.79 -9.67 -7.20
N GLN A 677 -20.77 -9.65 -6.36
CA GLN A 677 -20.60 -8.69 -5.28
C GLN A 677 -19.13 -8.28 -5.16
N ASP A 678 -18.88 -7.04 -4.76
CA ASP A 678 -17.56 -6.63 -4.29
C ASP A 678 -17.26 -7.17 -2.88
N THR A 679 -16.04 -6.93 -2.38
CA THR A 679 -15.62 -7.39 -1.04
C THR A 679 -16.35 -6.74 0.14
N ALA A 680 -17.16 -5.69 -0.10
CA ALA A 680 -18.06 -5.08 0.87
C ALA A 680 -19.53 -5.54 0.70
N GLY A 681 -19.83 -6.36 -0.33
CA GLY A 681 -21.16 -6.88 -0.61
C GLY A 681 -22.00 -6.02 -1.55
N ASN A 682 -21.43 -5.04 -2.27
CA ASN A 682 -22.17 -4.28 -3.29
C ASN A 682 -22.26 -5.06 -4.60
N SER A 683 -23.47 -5.30 -5.12
CA SER A 683 -23.67 -5.80 -6.48
C SER A 683 -23.62 -4.68 -7.54
N PRO A 684 -23.26 -5.00 -8.79
CA PRO A 684 -23.44 -4.10 -9.94
C PRO A 684 -24.87 -3.53 -10.04
N LEU A 685 -25.02 -2.40 -10.74
CA LEU A 685 -26.33 -1.73 -10.88
C LEU A 685 -27.30 -2.54 -11.77
N SER A 686 -26.78 -3.19 -12.80
CA SER A 686 -27.49 -4.01 -13.78
C SER A 686 -26.65 -5.24 -14.11
N ASP A 687 -27.25 -6.20 -14.81
CA ASP A 687 -26.49 -7.27 -15.45
C ASP A 687 -25.41 -6.70 -16.37
N ILE A 688 -24.29 -7.41 -16.48
CA ILE A 688 -23.16 -7.01 -17.31
C ILE A 688 -23.35 -7.64 -18.68
N GLN A 689 -23.78 -6.82 -19.62
CA GLN A 689 -24.06 -7.22 -20.99
C GLN A 689 -23.05 -6.58 -21.94
N GLN A 690 -22.41 -7.38 -22.80
CA GLN A 690 -21.56 -6.89 -23.89
C GLN A 690 -21.85 -7.69 -25.16
N SER A 691 -21.50 -7.11 -26.31
CA SER A 691 -21.53 -7.82 -27.59
C SER A 691 -20.22 -7.65 -28.33
N PHE A 692 -19.83 -8.61 -29.16
CA PHE A 692 -18.66 -8.51 -30.03
C PHE A 692 -18.93 -9.19 -31.36
N LEU A 693 -17.99 -9.06 -32.30
CA LEU A 693 -18.09 -9.64 -33.63
C LEU A 693 -16.87 -10.52 -33.86
N THR A 694 -17.07 -11.75 -34.34
CA THR A 694 -15.98 -12.64 -34.75
C THR A 694 -15.72 -12.53 -36.26
N GLY A 695 -14.46 -12.71 -36.65
CA GLY A 695 -14.05 -12.93 -38.04
C GLY A 695 -14.05 -14.41 -38.42
N THR A 696 -13.31 -14.75 -39.46
CA THR A 696 -12.94 -16.13 -39.81
C THR A 696 -11.56 -16.48 -39.25
N ARG A 697 -11.28 -17.78 -39.05
CA ARG A 697 -9.93 -18.26 -38.76
C ARG A 697 -9.10 -18.25 -40.03
N ASN A 698 -7.80 -17.93 -39.90
CA ASN A 698 -6.86 -17.86 -41.01
C ASN A 698 -6.40 -19.27 -41.45
N GLN A 699 -7.32 -20.05 -42.01
CA GLN A 699 -7.10 -21.44 -42.41
C GLN A 699 -7.26 -21.61 -43.93
N PHE A 700 -6.21 -22.11 -44.57
CA PHE A 700 -6.20 -22.50 -45.96
C PHE A 700 -5.75 -23.95 -46.12
N PHE A 701 -6.54 -24.71 -46.86
CA PHE A 701 -6.24 -26.08 -47.28
C PHE A 701 -5.98 -26.08 -48.79
N LYS A 702 -4.92 -26.77 -49.21
CA LYS A 702 -4.62 -26.92 -50.65
C LYS A 702 -5.80 -27.61 -51.35
N PRO A 703 -6.19 -27.17 -52.57
CA PRO A 703 -7.26 -27.83 -53.32
C PRO A 703 -6.99 -29.34 -53.47
N PHE A 704 -7.94 -30.15 -53.02
CA PHE A 704 -7.90 -31.59 -53.20
C PHE A 704 -8.30 -31.99 -54.62
N LYS A 705 -7.85 -33.16 -55.06
CA LYS A 705 -8.40 -33.82 -56.26
C LYS A 705 -9.91 -33.98 -56.13
N THR A 706 -10.61 -34.00 -57.23
CA THR A 706 -12.08 -34.17 -57.22
C THR A 706 -12.52 -35.62 -57.28
N GLU A 707 -11.58 -36.56 -57.48
CA GLU A 707 -11.80 -37.99 -57.77
C GLU A 707 -12.56 -38.25 -59.09
N GLN A 708 -12.88 -37.22 -59.88
CA GLN A 708 -13.49 -37.36 -61.20
C GLN A 708 -12.45 -37.83 -62.20
N SER A 709 -12.54 -39.06 -62.72
CA SER A 709 -11.61 -39.65 -63.69
C SER A 709 -12.19 -39.85 -65.10
N ILE A 710 -13.43 -39.41 -65.31
CA ILE A 710 -14.21 -39.59 -66.53
C ILE A 710 -14.48 -38.21 -67.17
N CYS A 711 -14.59 -38.17 -68.50
CA CYS A 711 -14.86 -36.95 -69.26
C CYS A 711 -16.13 -37.11 -70.12
N TRP A 712 -16.83 -35.99 -70.32
CA TRP A 712 -18.10 -35.96 -71.04
C TRP A 712 -18.21 -34.77 -71.99
N ASP A 713 -18.89 -34.95 -73.13
CA ASP A 713 -19.22 -33.85 -74.05
C ASP A 713 -20.25 -32.85 -73.44
N SER A 714 -20.69 -31.89 -74.25
CA SER A 714 -21.68 -30.88 -73.84
C SER A 714 -23.11 -31.44 -73.67
N ASN A 715 -23.41 -32.62 -74.23
CA ASN A 715 -24.70 -33.29 -74.11
C ASN A 715 -24.72 -34.29 -72.93
N GLY A 716 -23.56 -34.62 -72.37
CA GLY A 716 -23.39 -35.59 -71.29
C GLY A 716 -23.00 -37.00 -71.76
N ASN A 717 -22.61 -37.17 -73.02
CA ASN A 717 -22.08 -38.45 -73.52
C ASN A 717 -20.64 -38.66 -73.04
N LEU A 718 -20.26 -39.91 -72.75
CA LEU A 718 -18.89 -40.28 -72.41
C LEU A 718 -17.93 -40.03 -73.59
N VAL A 719 -16.77 -39.44 -73.32
CA VAL A 719 -15.70 -39.22 -74.31
C VAL A 719 -14.33 -39.58 -73.74
N PRO A 720 -13.34 -39.97 -74.59
CA PRO A 720 -11.96 -40.12 -74.14
C PRO A 720 -11.44 -38.81 -73.53
N CYS A 721 -10.80 -38.89 -72.36
CA CYS A 721 -10.34 -37.68 -71.66
C CYS A 721 -9.20 -36.93 -72.38
N ALA A 722 -8.40 -37.61 -73.21
CA ALA A 722 -7.24 -37.01 -73.86
C ALA A 722 -7.61 -35.81 -74.75
N GLY A 723 -7.01 -34.64 -74.47
CA GLY A 723 -7.25 -33.40 -75.22
C GLY A 723 -8.54 -32.64 -74.86
N THR A 724 -9.30 -33.11 -73.87
CA THR A 724 -10.53 -32.43 -73.40
C THR A 724 -10.25 -31.31 -72.40
N PHE A 725 -9.11 -31.38 -71.71
CA PHE A 725 -8.68 -30.52 -70.60
C PHE A 725 -9.68 -30.44 -69.43
N GLN A 726 -10.60 -31.40 -69.34
CA GLN A 726 -11.52 -31.55 -68.23
C GLN A 726 -10.76 -32.01 -66.98
N ASP A 727 -11.40 -31.87 -65.83
CA ASP A 727 -10.90 -32.37 -64.55
C ASP A 727 -10.55 -33.87 -64.62
N GLY A 728 -11.41 -34.66 -65.29
CA GLY A 728 -11.19 -36.07 -65.64
C GLY A 728 -9.85 -36.37 -66.35
N GLN A 729 -9.36 -35.45 -67.19
CA GLN A 729 -8.03 -35.57 -67.81
C GLN A 729 -6.92 -35.08 -66.87
N THR A 730 -7.14 -33.94 -66.19
CA THR A 730 -6.05 -33.17 -65.57
C THR A 730 -5.70 -33.62 -64.15
N GLN A 731 -6.66 -34.20 -63.41
CA GLN A 731 -6.46 -34.82 -62.09
C GLN A 731 -5.75 -33.92 -61.07
N LYS A 732 -6.07 -32.62 -61.09
CA LYS A 732 -5.35 -31.57 -60.35
C LYS A 732 -5.80 -31.48 -58.89
N GLY A 733 -4.87 -31.06 -58.05
CA GLY A 733 -5.03 -31.01 -56.59
C GLY A 733 -4.29 -32.12 -55.85
N VAL A 734 -4.32 -32.04 -54.52
CA VAL A 734 -3.67 -32.98 -53.60
C VAL A 734 -4.53 -34.24 -53.44
N ALA A 735 -3.91 -35.43 -53.39
CA ALA A 735 -4.62 -36.67 -53.08
C ALA A 735 -4.98 -36.75 -51.59
N ARG A 736 -6.12 -37.33 -51.24
CA ARG A 736 -6.53 -37.57 -49.85
C ARG A 736 -5.79 -38.78 -49.27
N ASN A 737 -5.54 -38.79 -47.96
CA ASN A 737 -5.04 -39.96 -47.26
C ASN A 737 -5.52 -39.99 -45.79
N TYR A 738 -6.49 -40.86 -45.54
CA TYR A 738 -7.14 -41.03 -44.23
C TYR A 738 -6.70 -42.33 -43.56
N SER A 739 -6.48 -42.31 -42.25
CA SER A 739 -6.26 -43.52 -41.45
C SER A 739 -7.19 -43.52 -40.23
N ILE A 740 -7.76 -44.67 -39.88
CA ILE A 740 -8.61 -44.81 -38.69
C ILE A 740 -7.73 -45.28 -37.53
N GLN A 741 -7.75 -44.54 -36.43
CA GLN A 741 -6.95 -44.77 -35.24
C GLN A 741 -7.84 -45.04 -34.02
N TYR A 742 -7.32 -45.89 -33.12
CA TYR A 742 -7.81 -46.07 -31.76
C TYR A 742 -6.66 -45.76 -30.80
N TYR A 743 -6.79 -44.69 -30.02
CA TYR A 743 -5.75 -44.33 -29.06
C TYR A 743 -5.79 -45.24 -27.82
N SER A 744 -4.62 -45.47 -27.23
CA SER A 744 -4.49 -46.32 -26.04
C SER A 744 -5.38 -45.82 -24.90
N GLY A 745 -6.21 -46.71 -24.36
CA GLY A 745 -7.22 -46.39 -23.33
C GLY A 745 -8.61 -46.00 -23.87
N PHE A 746 -8.77 -45.79 -25.18
CA PHE A 746 -10.00 -45.28 -25.80
C PHE A 746 -10.53 -46.21 -26.91
N SER A 747 -10.71 -47.50 -26.61
CA SER A 747 -11.04 -48.56 -27.59
C SER A 747 -12.40 -48.43 -28.28
N ASN A 748 -13.26 -47.51 -27.84
CA ASN A 748 -14.57 -47.23 -28.43
C ASN A 748 -14.60 -45.94 -29.26
N ASP A 749 -13.51 -45.16 -29.22
CA ASP A 749 -13.45 -43.81 -29.79
C ASP A 749 -12.60 -43.79 -31.05
N ALA A 750 -13.20 -44.23 -32.16
CA ALA A 750 -12.54 -44.23 -33.46
C ALA A 750 -12.36 -42.81 -34.00
N VAL A 751 -11.11 -42.47 -34.34
CA VAL A 751 -10.71 -41.18 -34.91
C VAL A 751 -10.12 -41.37 -36.30
N THR A 752 -10.67 -40.66 -37.29
CA THR A 752 -10.12 -40.64 -38.65
C THR A 752 -9.13 -39.48 -38.76
N GLU A 753 -7.84 -39.81 -38.82
CA GLU A 753 -6.77 -38.84 -39.06
C GLU A 753 -6.61 -38.59 -40.56
N ASP A 754 -6.74 -37.32 -40.96
CA ASP A 754 -6.34 -36.84 -42.28
C ASP A 754 -4.86 -36.44 -42.25
N THR A 755 -4.02 -37.31 -42.80
CA THR A 755 -2.56 -37.11 -42.83
C THR A 755 -2.12 -36.00 -43.79
N VAL A 756 -3.03 -35.43 -44.59
CA VAL A 756 -2.75 -34.38 -45.58
C VAL A 756 -3.06 -32.99 -45.02
N THR A 757 -4.17 -32.85 -44.28
CA THR A 757 -4.53 -31.57 -43.63
C THR A 757 -4.05 -31.45 -42.18
N GLY A 758 -3.73 -32.57 -41.53
CA GLY A 758 -3.52 -32.65 -40.08
C GLY A 758 -4.81 -32.59 -39.25
N LEU A 759 -5.99 -32.59 -39.89
CA LEU A 759 -7.27 -32.63 -39.21
C LEU A 759 -7.56 -34.04 -38.67
N LYS A 760 -8.25 -34.08 -37.54
CA LYS A 760 -8.78 -35.31 -36.95
C LYS A 760 -10.30 -35.23 -36.93
N TRP A 761 -10.96 -36.28 -37.38
CA TRP A 761 -12.41 -36.34 -37.49
C TRP A 761 -12.97 -37.46 -36.64
N LYS A 762 -14.16 -37.29 -36.06
CA LYS A 762 -14.89 -38.43 -35.50
C LYS A 762 -15.23 -39.39 -36.64
N THR A 763 -14.83 -40.67 -36.53
CA THR A 763 -14.96 -41.63 -37.64
C THR A 763 -16.41 -41.89 -38.01
N CYS A 764 -17.30 -41.95 -37.02
CA CYS A 764 -18.74 -41.98 -37.23
C CYS A 764 -19.35 -40.57 -37.06
N VAL A 765 -20.45 -40.29 -37.75
CA VAL A 765 -21.26 -39.08 -37.57
C VAL A 765 -21.77 -38.98 -36.13
N GLU A 766 -22.11 -37.77 -35.67
CA GLU A 766 -22.77 -37.64 -34.38
C GLU A 766 -24.08 -38.45 -34.31
N GLY A 767 -24.29 -39.11 -33.17
CA GLY A 767 -25.36 -40.09 -32.98
C GLY A 767 -25.01 -41.53 -33.33
N LYS A 768 -23.87 -41.77 -33.99
CA LYS A 768 -23.35 -43.12 -34.25
C LYS A 768 -22.06 -43.40 -33.48
N LYS A 769 -21.83 -44.68 -33.20
CA LYS A 769 -20.59 -45.24 -32.63
C LYS A 769 -19.96 -46.24 -33.59
N SER A 770 -18.65 -46.41 -33.52
CA SER A 770 -17.95 -47.47 -34.26
C SER A 770 -18.32 -48.85 -33.71
N LEU A 771 -18.47 -49.82 -34.60
CA LEU A 771 -18.46 -51.24 -34.24
C LEU A 771 -17.07 -51.84 -34.49
N LEU A 772 -16.67 -52.77 -33.61
CA LEU A 772 -15.41 -53.55 -33.59
C LEU A 772 -14.16 -52.85 -33.02
N SER A 773 -13.56 -53.48 -32.01
CA SER A 773 -12.19 -53.24 -31.57
C SER A 773 -11.20 -53.89 -32.56
N GLY A 774 -10.53 -53.09 -33.40
CA GLY A 774 -9.53 -53.60 -34.36
C GLY A 774 -9.62 -53.07 -35.79
N GLY A 775 -10.61 -52.22 -36.07
CA GLY A 775 -10.76 -51.55 -37.36
C GLY A 775 -12.24 -51.31 -37.67
N VAL A 776 -12.62 -50.07 -37.93
CA VAL A 776 -14.04 -49.74 -38.13
C VAL A 776 -14.47 -50.12 -39.54
N THR A 777 -15.30 -51.14 -39.65
CA THR A 777 -15.98 -51.51 -40.90
C THR A 777 -17.40 -50.95 -40.98
N GLN A 778 -18.02 -50.62 -39.84
CA GLN A 778 -19.40 -50.14 -39.73
C GLN A 778 -19.59 -49.17 -38.56
N CYS A 779 -20.51 -48.22 -38.73
CA CYS A 779 -21.03 -47.36 -37.66
C CYS A 779 -22.48 -47.77 -37.35
N ALA A 780 -22.85 -47.79 -36.07
CA ALA A 780 -24.21 -48.08 -35.62
C ALA A 780 -24.77 -46.94 -34.77
N ASP A 781 -26.09 -46.78 -34.79
CA ASP A 781 -26.77 -45.80 -33.95
C ASP A 781 -26.50 -46.06 -32.46
N ILE A 782 -26.31 -44.99 -31.70
CA ILE A 782 -26.29 -45.05 -30.25
C ILE A 782 -27.75 -45.19 -29.80
N THR A 783 -28.03 -46.13 -28.91
CA THR A 783 -29.37 -46.41 -28.38
C THR A 783 -29.56 -45.78 -27.01
N THR A 784 -30.81 -45.61 -26.57
CA THR A 784 -31.15 -45.22 -25.20
C THR A 784 -31.45 -46.43 -24.30
N PRO A 785 -31.07 -46.41 -23.01
CA PRO A 785 -30.14 -45.48 -22.35
C PRO A 785 -28.73 -45.60 -22.94
N ILE A 786 -27.90 -44.54 -22.85
CA ILE A 786 -26.57 -44.57 -23.48
C ILE A 786 -25.71 -45.72 -22.90
N PRO A 787 -25.17 -46.62 -23.74
CA PRO A 787 -24.25 -47.67 -23.29
C PRO A 787 -22.95 -47.07 -22.73
N ALA A 788 -22.46 -47.63 -21.62
CA ALA A 788 -21.21 -47.19 -20.99
C ALA A 788 -20.05 -47.11 -21.99
N GLY A 789 -19.33 -45.99 -21.98
CA GLY A 789 -18.24 -45.72 -22.93
C GLY A 789 -18.71 -45.34 -24.36
N SER A 790 -19.95 -44.86 -24.53
CA SER A 790 -20.41 -44.22 -25.76
C SER A 790 -20.50 -42.70 -25.58
N CYS A 791 -20.03 -41.93 -26.57
CA CYS A 791 -19.88 -40.48 -26.50
C CYS A 791 -20.88 -39.73 -27.37
N SER A 792 -21.93 -39.20 -26.73
CA SER A 792 -22.99 -38.39 -27.35
C SER A 792 -23.74 -37.57 -26.29
N PRO A 793 -24.27 -36.37 -26.61
CA PRO A 793 -25.06 -35.58 -25.68
C PRO A 793 -26.26 -36.35 -25.07
N VAL A 794 -26.47 -36.15 -23.76
CA VAL A 794 -27.61 -36.71 -23.00
C VAL A 794 -28.42 -35.64 -22.28
N ASN A 795 -29.70 -35.92 -22.05
CA ASN A 795 -30.52 -35.18 -21.11
C ASN A 795 -30.26 -35.64 -19.65
N SER A 796 -30.92 -34.98 -18.69
CA SER A 796 -30.80 -35.28 -17.25
C SER A 796 -31.21 -36.71 -16.85
N SER A 797 -31.94 -37.43 -17.71
CA SER A 797 -32.33 -38.83 -17.52
C SER A 797 -31.39 -39.84 -18.19
N ASN A 798 -30.20 -39.40 -18.64
CA ASN A 798 -29.21 -40.20 -19.38
C ASN A 798 -29.73 -40.83 -20.69
N ASN A 799 -30.78 -40.24 -21.27
CA ASN A 799 -31.23 -40.54 -22.62
C ASN A 799 -30.52 -39.61 -23.61
N LEU A 800 -30.26 -40.11 -24.82
CA LEU A 800 -29.78 -39.31 -25.94
C LEU A 800 -30.67 -38.08 -26.12
N VAL A 801 -30.04 -36.93 -26.26
CA VAL A 801 -30.70 -35.77 -26.86
C VAL A 801 -30.87 -36.06 -28.35
N LYS A 802 -31.94 -35.56 -28.96
CA LYS A 802 -32.14 -35.68 -30.41
C LYS A 802 -31.11 -34.82 -31.13
N LEU A 803 -30.48 -35.39 -32.15
CA LEU A 803 -29.26 -34.84 -32.78
C LEU A 803 -29.60 -34.15 -34.11
N ASP A 804 -30.77 -33.50 -34.12
CA ASP A 804 -31.32 -32.71 -35.21
C ASP A 804 -30.82 -31.26 -35.05
N TYR A 805 -29.54 -31.04 -35.35
CA TYR A 805 -28.88 -29.79 -34.99
C TYR A 805 -29.34 -28.59 -35.82
N TRP A 806 -29.71 -27.52 -35.14
CA TRP A 806 -29.62 -26.16 -35.67
C TRP A 806 -28.19 -25.63 -35.45
N ALA A 807 -27.69 -24.81 -36.38
CA ALA A 807 -26.25 -24.54 -36.46
C ALA A 807 -25.68 -23.91 -35.17
N PHE A 808 -26.38 -22.92 -34.60
CA PHE A 808 -25.84 -22.00 -33.60
C PHE A 808 -26.80 -21.64 -32.45
N PHE A 809 -27.93 -22.34 -32.32
CA PHE A 809 -28.86 -22.10 -31.23
C PHE A 809 -29.64 -23.38 -30.93
N SER A 810 -29.98 -23.57 -29.66
CA SER A 810 -30.79 -24.69 -29.21
C SER A 810 -32.26 -24.28 -29.09
N PHE A 811 -33.17 -25.17 -29.47
CA PHE A 811 -34.62 -24.93 -29.43
C PHE A 811 -35.34 -26.13 -28.80
N GLN A 812 -36.63 -25.95 -28.49
CA GLN A 812 -37.52 -27.06 -28.21
C GLN A 812 -38.60 -27.11 -29.28
N ASP A 813 -38.92 -28.31 -29.76
CA ASP A 813 -40.01 -28.54 -30.70
C ASP A 813 -41.38 -28.69 -30.02
N THR A 814 -42.44 -28.80 -30.83
CA THR A 814 -43.81 -29.00 -30.37
C THR A 814 -44.06 -30.35 -29.68
N SER A 815 -43.11 -31.29 -29.75
CA SER A 815 -43.13 -32.56 -29.02
C SER A 815 -42.43 -32.48 -27.66
N ASN A 816 -42.04 -31.28 -27.24
CA ASN A 816 -41.31 -30.99 -26.01
C ASN A 816 -39.89 -31.59 -26.01
N GLU A 817 -39.33 -31.93 -27.17
CA GLU A 817 -37.95 -32.42 -27.33
C GLU A 817 -36.98 -31.23 -27.49
N VAL A 818 -35.89 -31.24 -26.73
CA VAL A 818 -34.84 -30.20 -26.80
C VAL A 818 -33.78 -30.63 -27.81
N HIS A 819 -33.36 -29.70 -28.67
CA HIS A 819 -32.35 -29.87 -29.71
C HIS A 819 -31.16 -28.96 -29.41
N PRO A 820 -29.93 -29.48 -29.28
CA PRO A 820 -28.74 -28.70 -28.94
C PRO A 820 -28.18 -27.96 -30.16
N SER A 821 -27.39 -26.90 -29.97
CA SER A 821 -26.66 -26.30 -31.10
C SER A 821 -25.55 -27.22 -31.62
N GLY A 822 -25.27 -27.16 -32.93
CA GLY A 822 -24.18 -27.92 -33.53
C GLY A 822 -22.80 -27.63 -32.91
N VAL A 823 -22.59 -26.40 -32.42
CA VAL A 823 -21.34 -26.00 -31.74
C VAL A 823 -21.21 -26.68 -30.38
N ASN A 824 -22.29 -26.72 -29.59
CA ASN A 824 -22.28 -27.41 -28.31
C ASN A 824 -22.17 -28.94 -28.47
N GLY A 825 -22.88 -29.50 -29.47
CA GLY A 825 -22.87 -30.92 -29.80
C GLY A 825 -21.46 -31.48 -29.98
N CYS A 826 -20.60 -30.81 -30.74
CA CYS A 826 -19.20 -31.21 -30.87
C CYS A 826 -18.35 -30.91 -29.61
N SER A 827 -18.68 -29.87 -28.85
CA SER A 827 -17.96 -29.56 -27.61
C SER A 827 -18.16 -30.61 -26.51
N TYR A 828 -19.23 -31.41 -26.59
CA TYR A 828 -19.49 -32.52 -25.68
C TYR A 828 -18.38 -33.59 -25.72
N LEU A 829 -17.78 -33.82 -26.89
CA LEU A 829 -16.68 -34.77 -27.05
C LEU A 829 -15.45 -34.43 -26.19
N ASN A 830 -15.28 -33.17 -25.77
CA ASN A 830 -14.18 -32.77 -24.89
C ASN A 830 -14.42 -33.15 -23.42
N GLN A 831 -15.67 -33.47 -23.05
CA GLN A 831 -16.08 -33.85 -21.70
C GLN A 831 -16.17 -35.37 -21.52
N CYS A 832 -16.09 -36.12 -22.63
CA CYS A 832 -16.04 -37.58 -22.65
C CYS A 832 -14.92 -38.16 -21.79
N ASN A 833 -15.09 -39.45 -21.43
CA ASN A 833 -14.09 -40.23 -20.69
C ASN A 833 -13.61 -39.51 -19.41
N SER A 834 -14.58 -39.04 -18.61
CA SER A 834 -14.35 -38.26 -17.38
C SER A 834 -13.51 -36.98 -17.59
N GLY A 835 -13.63 -36.35 -18.76
CA GLY A 835 -12.89 -35.14 -19.13
C GLY A 835 -11.53 -35.40 -19.83
N ALA A 836 -11.17 -36.66 -20.11
CA ALA A 836 -10.02 -36.98 -20.96
C ALA A 836 -10.30 -36.74 -22.45
N GLY A 837 -11.57 -36.58 -22.83
CA GLY A 837 -12.01 -36.31 -24.20
C GLY A 837 -12.16 -37.57 -25.06
N TYR A 838 -12.87 -37.44 -26.18
CA TYR A 838 -13.11 -38.53 -27.14
C TYR A 838 -11.79 -38.90 -27.82
N GLY A 839 -11.37 -40.15 -27.68
CA GLY A 839 -10.06 -40.62 -28.16
C GLY A 839 -8.87 -40.00 -27.42
N GLY A 840 -9.07 -39.44 -26.22
CA GLY A 840 -8.03 -38.69 -25.50
C GLY A 840 -7.75 -37.29 -26.06
N ILE A 841 -8.69 -36.75 -26.85
CA ILE A 841 -8.58 -35.46 -27.54
C ILE A 841 -9.65 -34.51 -26.98
N THR A 842 -9.24 -33.27 -26.66
CA THR A 842 -10.07 -32.26 -25.97
C THR A 842 -10.25 -30.94 -26.73
N ASP A 843 -9.90 -30.88 -28.02
CA ASP A 843 -10.10 -29.73 -28.91
C ASP A 843 -11.18 -29.95 -30.01
N TRP A 844 -12.10 -30.89 -29.77
CA TRP A 844 -13.23 -31.19 -30.66
C TRP A 844 -14.20 -30.01 -30.77
N ARG A 845 -14.59 -29.72 -32.00
CA ARG A 845 -15.43 -28.57 -32.38
C ARG A 845 -16.24 -28.86 -33.63
N LEU A 846 -17.22 -28.01 -33.89
CA LEU A 846 -17.89 -27.94 -35.19
C LEU A 846 -16.90 -27.39 -36.24
N PRO A 847 -16.68 -28.07 -37.38
CA PRO A 847 -15.70 -27.68 -38.38
C PRO A 847 -16.09 -26.36 -39.06
N THR A 848 -15.12 -25.55 -39.46
CA THR A 848 -15.39 -24.38 -40.31
C THR A 848 -15.76 -24.80 -41.74
N GLN A 849 -16.33 -23.88 -42.52
CA GLN A 849 -16.66 -24.14 -43.92
C GLN A 849 -15.46 -24.70 -44.70
N LYS A 850 -14.27 -24.12 -44.48
CA LYS A 850 -13.02 -24.54 -45.14
C LYS A 850 -12.53 -25.91 -44.68
N GLU A 851 -12.71 -26.28 -43.40
CA GLU A 851 -12.39 -27.62 -42.89
C GLU A 851 -13.34 -28.68 -43.44
N LEU A 852 -14.65 -28.42 -43.36
CA LEU A 852 -15.70 -29.35 -43.80
C LEU A 852 -15.62 -29.63 -45.31
N ASP A 853 -15.32 -28.61 -46.12
CA ASP A 853 -15.19 -28.77 -47.57
C ASP A 853 -14.01 -29.67 -47.99
N THR A 854 -13.03 -29.95 -47.12
CA THR A 854 -11.94 -30.90 -47.47
C THR A 854 -12.48 -32.33 -47.73
N LEU A 855 -13.63 -32.66 -47.14
CA LEU A 855 -14.32 -33.94 -47.28
C LEU A 855 -15.25 -34.02 -48.51
N SER A 856 -15.34 -33.02 -49.40
CA SER A 856 -16.18 -33.15 -50.61
C SER A 856 -15.41 -33.81 -51.78
N VAL A 857 -16.04 -34.78 -52.46
CA VAL A 857 -15.57 -35.46 -53.68
C VAL A 857 -16.65 -35.44 -54.76
N PHE A 858 -16.26 -35.47 -56.04
CA PHE A 858 -17.15 -35.17 -57.18
C PHE A 858 -17.11 -36.21 -58.32
N GLY A 859 -16.38 -37.33 -58.11
CA GLY A 859 -16.13 -38.32 -59.16
C GLY A 859 -17.20 -39.39 -59.38
N TYR A 860 -18.20 -39.48 -58.50
CA TYR A 860 -19.15 -40.59 -58.49
C TYR A 860 -20.47 -40.29 -59.24
N SER A 861 -21.12 -41.35 -59.73
CA SER A 861 -22.49 -41.30 -60.24
C SER A 861 -23.51 -41.17 -59.09
N SER A 862 -24.78 -40.98 -59.45
CA SER A 862 -25.91 -40.62 -58.57
C SER A 862 -26.25 -41.56 -57.41
N ALA A 863 -25.50 -42.64 -57.19
CA ALA A 863 -25.75 -43.65 -56.15
C ALA A 863 -24.85 -43.50 -54.90
N ASN A 864 -23.78 -42.70 -54.97
CA ASN A 864 -22.83 -42.55 -53.86
C ASN A 864 -22.93 -41.16 -53.23
N ALA A 865 -22.67 -41.07 -51.92
CA ALA A 865 -22.40 -39.79 -51.28
C ALA A 865 -21.18 -39.12 -51.94
N ALA A 866 -21.21 -37.80 -52.06
CA ALA A 866 -20.12 -36.95 -52.49
C ALA A 866 -19.08 -36.75 -51.36
N PHE A 867 -18.76 -37.84 -50.67
CA PHE A 867 -18.00 -37.93 -49.42
C PHE A 867 -17.03 -39.14 -49.47
N PRO A 868 -15.79 -39.04 -48.97
CA PRO A 868 -14.84 -40.16 -48.93
C PRO A 868 -15.40 -41.37 -48.18
N SER A 869 -15.45 -42.53 -48.84
CA SER A 869 -15.74 -43.81 -48.19
C SER A 869 -14.50 -44.41 -47.51
N SER A 870 -13.30 -44.03 -47.95
CA SER A 870 -12.04 -44.38 -47.28
C SER A 870 -11.90 -43.62 -45.96
N GLY A 871 -11.73 -44.34 -44.86
CA GLY A 871 -11.60 -43.75 -43.53
C GLY A 871 -12.92 -43.35 -42.84
N PHE A 872 -14.06 -43.44 -43.54
CA PHE A 872 -15.37 -43.09 -42.98
C PHE A 872 -16.43 -44.14 -43.40
N PRO A 873 -16.76 -45.10 -42.52
CA PRO A 873 -17.69 -46.19 -42.87
C PRO A 873 -19.17 -45.77 -42.90
N ASP A 874 -19.49 -44.51 -42.57
CA ASP A 874 -20.83 -43.92 -42.67
C ASP A 874 -20.87 -42.68 -43.58
N SER A 875 -20.57 -42.90 -44.87
CA SER A 875 -20.69 -41.89 -45.93
C SER A 875 -22.16 -41.53 -46.21
N ILE A 876 -22.76 -40.69 -45.36
CA ILE A 876 -24.17 -40.25 -45.47
C ILE A 876 -24.29 -39.09 -46.46
N ALA A 877 -25.08 -39.28 -47.52
CA ALA A 877 -25.41 -38.26 -48.51
C ALA A 877 -26.46 -37.27 -47.97
N ASN A 878 -26.02 -36.28 -47.19
CA ASN A 878 -26.92 -35.30 -46.57
C ASN A 878 -26.23 -33.95 -46.34
N TYR A 879 -26.96 -32.98 -45.79
CA TYR A 879 -26.47 -31.66 -45.38
C TYR A 879 -25.72 -31.74 -44.06
N TYR A 880 -24.59 -31.02 -43.98
CA TYR A 880 -23.75 -30.92 -42.77
C TYR A 880 -23.48 -29.46 -42.42
N TRP A 881 -23.64 -29.09 -41.16
CA TRP A 881 -23.35 -27.74 -40.67
C TRP A 881 -21.85 -27.49 -40.48
N SER A 882 -21.46 -26.24 -40.70
CA SER A 882 -20.15 -25.71 -40.29
C SER A 882 -20.30 -24.61 -39.23
N SER A 883 -19.20 -24.26 -38.56
CA SER A 883 -19.12 -23.17 -37.58
C SER A 883 -19.02 -21.77 -38.19
N THR A 884 -19.20 -21.63 -39.51
CA THR A 884 -19.07 -20.36 -40.24
C THR A 884 -20.44 -19.77 -40.58
N LEU A 885 -20.79 -18.59 -40.05
CA LEU A 885 -22.00 -17.87 -40.48
C LEU A 885 -21.75 -17.15 -41.82
N ARG A 886 -22.84 -16.89 -42.57
CA ARG A 886 -22.76 -16.05 -43.76
C ARG A 886 -22.68 -14.58 -43.35
N ARG A 887 -21.47 -14.00 -43.38
CA ARG A 887 -21.18 -12.62 -42.95
C ARG A 887 -22.14 -11.55 -43.50
N SER A 888 -22.55 -11.68 -44.77
CA SER A 888 -23.42 -10.73 -45.46
C SER A 888 -24.91 -10.81 -45.07
N ASN A 889 -25.35 -11.95 -44.53
CA ASN A 889 -26.71 -12.17 -44.05
C ASN A 889 -26.68 -13.29 -43.00
N PRO A 890 -26.58 -12.95 -41.70
CA PRO A 890 -26.39 -13.93 -40.64
C PRO A 890 -27.55 -14.92 -40.52
N TYR A 891 -28.72 -14.68 -41.15
CA TYR A 891 -29.83 -15.63 -41.19
C TYR A 891 -29.41 -17.02 -41.72
N TYR A 892 -28.39 -17.04 -42.58
CA TYR A 892 -27.82 -18.25 -43.16
C TYR A 892 -26.49 -18.64 -42.51
N ALA A 893 -26.26 -19.95 -42.40
CA ALA A 893 -24.97 -20.53 -42.05
C ALA A 893 -24.39 -21.30 -43.23
N TRP A 894 -23.06 -21.41 -43.28
CA TRP A 894 -22.39 -22.27 -44.24
C TRP A 894 -22.49 -23.74 -43.84
N GLY A 895 -22.58 -24.60 -44.83
CA GLY A 895 -22.47 -26.05 -44.68
C GLY A 895 -21.99 -26.69 -45.97
N VAL A 896 -21.94 -28.03 -45.98
CA VAL A 896 -21.67 -28.82 -47.18
C VAL A 896 -22.80 -29.82 -47.39
N ASN A 897 -23.30 -29.93 -48.62
CA ASN A 897 -24.31 -30.91 -49.00
C ASN A 897 -23.64 -32.09 -49.73
N TYR A 898 -23.45 -33.22 -49.03
CA TYR A 898 -22.83 -34.42 -49.61
C TYR A 898 -23.76 -35.27 -50.48
N ASN A 899 -24.96 -34.79 -50.83
CA ASN A 899 -25.67 -35.33 -52.01
C ASN A 899 -24.92 -35.03 -53.32
N TYR A 900 -24.11 -33.97 -53.36
CA TYR A 900 -23.31 -33.61 -54.54
C TYR A 900 -21.96 -32.93 -54.23
N GLY A 901 -21.65 -32.61 -52.98
CA GLY A 901 -20.35 -32.11 -52.53
C GLY A 901 -20.21 -30.59 -52.52
N ALA A 902 -21.33 -29.87 -52.66
CA ALA A 902 -21.34 -28.41 -52.70
C ALA A 902 -21.22 -27.79 -51.30
N ALA A 903 -20.26 -26.88 -51.12
CA ALA A 903 -20.32 -25.90 -50.04
C ALA A 903 -21.31 -24.77 -50.40
N GLY A 904 -22.14 -24.38 -49.45
CA GLY A 904 -23.11 -23.31 -49.64
C GLY A 904 -23.80 -22.83 -48.37
N SER A 905 -24.73 -21.87 -48.52
CA SER A 905 -25.42 -21.25 -47.39
C SER A 905 -26.86 -21.76 -47.21
N PHE A 906 -27.22 -22.15 -45.99
CA PHE A 906 -28.53 -22.73 -45.65
C PHE A 906 -29.17 -22.00 -44.46
N VAL A 907 -30.50 -22.02 -44.39
CA VAL A 907 -31.27 -21.40 -43.30
C VAL A 907 -30.99 -22.14 -41.99
N ARG A 908 -30.59 -21.42 -40.93
CA ARG A 908 -30.10 -22.02 -39.68
C ARG A 908 -31.13 -22.80 -38.88
N SER A 909 -32.43 -22.56 -39.10
CA SER A 909 -33.55 -23.30 -38.51
C SER A 909 -33.86 -24.62 -39.22
N ASN A 910 -32.98 -25.11 -40.08
CA ASN A 910 -33.06 -26.45 -40.66
C ASN A 910 -32.23 -27.43 -39.82
N THR A 911 -32.74 -28.63 -39.62
CA THR A 911 -32.01 -29.71 -38.95
C THR A 911 -31.03 -30.35 -39.95
N ASN A 912 -29.72 -30.22 -39.68
CA ASN A 912 -28.67 -30.82 -40.50
C ASN A 912 -27.68 -31.60 -39.62
N ASN A 913 -26.90 -32.48 -40.24
CA ASN A 913 -25.94 -33.33 -39.55
C ASN A 913 -24.72 -32.50 -39.10
N ILE A 914 -23.94 -33.04 -38.15
CA ILE A 914 -22.60 -32.52 -37.82
C ILE A 914 -21.60 -33.66 -37.80
N ARG A 915 -20.35 -33.36 -38.18
CA ARG A 915 -19.20 -34.25 -37.99
C ARG A 915 -18.08 -33.44 -37.36
N CYS A 916 -17.72 -33.80 -36.15
CA CYS A 916 -16.81 -33.00 -35.33
C CYS A 916 -15.35 -33.18 -35.77
N VAL A 917 -14.58 -32.10 -35.60
CA VAL A 917 -13.18 -32.01 -36.02
C VAL A 917 -12.28 -31.55 -34.87
N SER A 918 -11.01 -31.94 -34.92
CA SER A 918 -9.91 -31.60 -34.00
C SER A 918 -8.64 -31.30 -34.81
N GLY A 919 -7.66 -30.63 -34.20
CA GLY A 919 -6.34 -30.33 -34.77
C GLY A 919 -6.24 -28.93 -35.37
N SER A 920 -5.02 -28.42 -35.52
CA SER A 920 -4.73 -27.11 -36.12
C SER A 920 -4.68 -27.19 -37.66
N GLY A 921 -5.84 -27.21 -38.31
CA GLY A 921 -5.90 -27.32 -39.77
C GLY A 921 -5.54 -26.03 -40.51
N GLY A 922 -4.61 -26.14 -41.47
CA GLY A 922 -4.35 -25.12 -42.49
C GLY A 922 -3.40 -23.98 -42.07
N ALA A 923 -2.67 -23.45 -43.04
CA ALA A 923 -1.86 -22.23 -42.90
C ALA A 923 -2.66 -21.00 -43.33
N ALA A 924 -2.15 -19.78 -43.07
CA ALA A 924 -2.70 -18.59 -43.72
C ALA A 924 -2.47 -18.66 -45.24
N GLN A 925 -3.44 -18.20 -46.04
CA GLN A 925 -3.25 -18.08 -47.49
C GLN A 925 -2.35 -16.87 -47.80
N VAL A 926 -1.26 -17.08 -48.53
CA VAL A 926 -0.28 -16.05 -48.88
C VAL A 926 -0.31 -15.83 -50.39
N GLN A 927 -1.09 -14.83 -50.78
CA GLN A 927 -1.23 -14.38 -52.16
C GLN A 927 -0.39 -13.12 -52.40
N SER A 928 0.07 -12.94 -53.64
CA SER A 928 0.82 -11.75 -54.06
C SER A 928 0.47 -11.36 -55.49
N ASP A 929 0.54 -10.06 -55.77
CA ASP A 929 0.34 -9.47 -57.09
C ASP A 929 1.69 -8.96 -57.63
N PRO A 930 2.36 -9.71 -58.54
CA PRO A 930 3.61 -9.27 -59.15
C PRO A 930 3.43 -8.17 -60.20
N GLY A 931 2.19 -7.73 -60.50
CA GLY A 931 1.89 -6.67 -61.46
C GLY A 931 1.82 -7.10 -62.93
N ASP A 932 1.95 -8.41 -63.23
CA ASP A 932 1.94 -8.98 -64.58
C ASP A 932 0.56 -9.48 -65.07
N GLN A 933 -0.51 -9.04 -64.39
CA GLN A 933 -1.90 -9.54 -64.51
C GLN A 933 -2.11 -10.98 -64.00
N THR A 934 -1.18 -11.55 -63.24
CA THR A 934 -1.39 -12.78 -62.47
C THR A 934 -1.48 -12.50 -60.97
N ILE A 935 -1.96 -13.48 -60.20
CA ILE A 935 -1.90 -13.52 -58.74
C ILE A 935 -1.23 -14.84 -58.36
N VAL A 936 -0.12 -14.77 -57.61
CA VAL A 936 0.62 -15.96 -57.15
C VAL A 936 0.16 -16.31 -55.75
N ASP A 937 -0.44 -17.50 -55.59
CA ASP A 937 -0.73 -18.10 -54.30
C ASP A 937 0.35 -19.11 -53.93
N SER A 938 1.26 -18.65 -53.06
CA SER A 938 2.40 -19.44 -52.57
C SER A 938 1.99 -20.55 -51.60
N THR A 939 0.80 -20.46 -50.96
CA THR A 939 0.31 -21.49 -50.03
C THR A 939 -0.23 -22.69 -50.80
N SER A 940 -0.89 -22.49 -51.94
CA SER A 940 -1.33 -23.57 -52.83
C SER A 940 -0.32 -24.00 -53.90
N ASN A 941 0.68 -23.16 -54.19
CA ASN A 941 1.54 -23.23 -55.38
C ASN A 941 0.72 -23.18 -56.68
N LEU A 942 -0.18 -22.20 -56.78
CA LEU A 942 -1.04 -21.95 -57.94
C LEU A 942 -0.92 -20.49 -58.38
N VAL A 943 -1.02 -20.25 -59.69
CA VAL A 943 -1.01 -18.91 -60.27
C VAL A 943 -2.33 -18.66 -60.97
N TRP A 944 -2.99 -17.56 -60.63
CA TRP A 944 -4.31 -17.20 -61.09
C TRP A 944 -4.27 -16.06 -62.10
N GLN A 945 -5.18 -16.07 -63.07
CA GLN A 945 -5.48 -14.89 -63.87
C GLN A 945 -6.08 -13.82 -62.95
N LYS A 946 -5.47 -12.63 -62.85
CA LYS A 946 -5.90 -11.56 -61.92
C LYS A 946 -7.29 -11.04 -62.25
N CYS A 947 -7.55 -10.81 -63.53
CA CYS A 947 -8.84 -10.35 -64.03
C CYS A 947 -9.69 -11.50 -64.56
N SER A 948 -11.00 -11.29 -64.65
CA SER A 948 -11.87 -12.22 -65.38
C SER A 948 -11.57 -12.16 -66.88
N ALA A 949 -11.78 -13.25 -67.61
CA ALA A 949 -11.58 -13.31 -69.05
C ALA A 949 -12.22 -12.12 -69.78
N GLY A 950 -11.44 -11.44 -70.64
CA GLY A 950 -11.85 -10.21 -71.33
C GLY A 950 -11.63 -8.89 -70.58
N LEU A 951 -11.21 -8.94 -69.31
CA LEU A 951 -10.80 -7.77 -68.52
C LEU A 951 -9.30 -7.73 -68.28
N SER A 952 -8.77 -6.53 -68.04
CA SER A 952 -7.35 -6.26 -67.80
C SER A 952 -7.14 -4.98 -66.97
N GLY A 953 -5.88 -4.74 -66.57
CA GLY A 953 -5.46 -3.57 -65.80
C GLY A 953 -5.44 -3.82 -64.29
N ALA A 954 -4.72 -2.97 -63.54
CA ALA A 954 -4.49 -3.16 -62.11
C ALA A 954 -5.79 -3.30 -61.27
N THR A 955 -6.89 -2.71 -61.71
CA THR A 955 -8.22 -2.78 -61.09
C THR A 955 -9.23 -3.60 -61.89
N CYS A 956 -8.80 -4.29 -62.96
CA CYS A 956 -9.64 -5.08 -63.86
C CYS A 956 -10.84 -4.33 -64.46
N ASN A 957 -10.68 -3.04 -64.75
CA ASN A 957 -11.72 -2.17 -65.32
C ASN A 957 -11.58 -1.94 -66.84
N THR A 958 -10.52 -2.43 -67.48
CA THR A 958 -10.29 -2.24 -68.92
C THR A 958 -10.75 -3.47 -69.71
N GLY A 959 -11.67 -3.26 -70.66
CA GLY A 959 -12.26 -4.32 -71.50
C GLY A 959 -13.67 -4.73 -71.05
N THR A 960 -14.14 -5.89 -71.50
CA THR A 960 -15.46 -6.43 -71.20
C THR A 960 -15.36 -7.90 -70.82
N ALA A 961 -15.92 -8.27 -69.66
CA ALA A 961 -15.87 -9.66 -69.18
C ALA A 961 -16.68 -10.61 -70.10
N THR A 962 -16.04 -11.66 -70.59
CA THR A 962 -16.64 -12.63 -71.53
C THR A 962 -17.39 -13.74 -70.80
N LYS A 963 -18.56 -14.14 -71.33
CA LYS A 963 -19.34 -15.30 -70.88
C LYS A 963 -19.43 -16.40 -71.95
N PRO A 964 -18.38 -17.20 -72.19
CA PRO A 964 -18.44 -18.34 -73.11
C PRO A 964 -19.32 -19.49 -72.57
N ASN A 965 -19.65 -20.43 -73.45
CA ASN A 965 -20.12 -21.75 -73.05
C ASN A 965 -18.97 -22.61 -72.50
N TRP A 966 -19.27 -23.76 -71.90
CA TRP A 966 -18.28 -24.55 -71.17
C TRP A 966 -17.12 -25.07 -72.03
N ALA A 967 -17.42 -25.56 -73.23
CA ALA A 967 -16.39 -26.04 -74.17
C ALA A 967 -15.48 -24.90 -74.66
N THR A 968 -16.06 -23.72 -74.92
CA THR A 968 -15.29 -22.51 -75.27
C THR A 968 -14.48 -21.99 -74.07
N ALA A 969 -14.96 -22.14 -72.83
CA ALA A 969 -14.21 -21.78 -71.62
C ALA A 969 -12.96 -22.65 -71.41
N LEU A 970 -13.08 -23.96 -71.62
CA LEU A 970 -11.94 -24.88 -71.66
C LEU A 970 -10.93 -24.45 -72.72
N SER A 971 -11.37 -24.26 -73.97
CA SER A 971 -10.48 -23.84 -75.07
C SER A 971 -9.79 -22.48 -74.80
N TYR A 972 -10.54 -21.49 -74.30
CA TYR A 972 -10.01 -20.17 -73.94
C TYR A 972 -8.84 -20.27 -72.96
N CYS A 973 -9.00 -21.02 -71.87
CA CYS A 973 -7.90 -21.13 -70.90
C CYS A 973 -6.70 -21.88 -71.46
N ASN A 974 -6.89 -22.97 -72.21
CA ASN A 974 -5.74 -23.72 -72.77
C ASN A 974 -4.99 -22.97 -73.89
N THR A 975 -5.60 -21.94 -74.49
CA THR A 975 -5.00 -21.10 -75.52
C THR A 975 -4.57 -19.71 -75.01
N LEU A 976 -4.80 -19.40 -73.73
CA LEU A 976 -4.41 -18.14 -73.11
C LEU A 976 -2.88 -18.04 -73.04
N ASN A 977 -2.29 -17.06 -73.73
CA ASN A 977 -0.88 -16.71 -73.58
C ASN A 977 -0.73 -15.48 -72.67
N LEU A 978 -0.67 -15.73 -71.35
CA LEU A 978 -0.46 -14.71 -70.33
C LEU A 978 0.76 -15.07 -69.47
N ALA A 979 1.64 -14.10 -69.22
CA ALA A 979 2.85 -14.24 -68.42
C ALA A 979 3.75 -15.46 -68.80
N GLY A 980 3.69 -15.89 -70.07
CA GLY A 980 4.44 -17.05 -70.58
C GLY A 980 4.05 -18.41 -69.97
N ARG A 981 2.90 -18.52 -69.28
CA ARG A 981 2.48 -19.76 -68.61
C ARG A 981 1.54 -20.60 -69.47
N SER A 982 1.48 -21.90 -69.19
CA SER A 982 0.39 -22.77 -69.64
C SER A 982 -0.80 -22.63 -68.68
N TRP A 983 -1.97 -22.31 -69.23
CA TRP A 983 -3.20 -22.04 -68.48
C TRP A 983 -4.24 -23.14 -68.70
N ARG A 984 -5.15 -23.30 -67.74
CA ARG A 984 -6.27 -24.24 -67.79
C ARG A 984 -7.46 -23.68 -67.03
N LEU A 985 -8.63 -24.28 -67.24
CA LEU A 985 -9.82 -23.96 -66.46
C LEU A 985 -9.68 -24.67 -65.08
N PRO A 986 -9.88 -23.97 -63.95
CA PRO A 986 -9.68 -24.53 -62.61
C PRO A 986 -10.71 -25.63 -62.30
N THR A 987 -10.33 -26.61 -61.49
CA THR A 987 -11.30 -27.57 -60.93
C THR A 987 -12.25 -26.86 -59.95
N VAL A 988 -13.36 -27.51 -59.59
CA VAL A 988 -14.30 -26.92 -58.60
C VAL A 988 -13.65 -26.66 -57.25
N LYS A 989 -12.70 -27.51 -56.80
CA LYS A 989 -11.92 -27.28 -55.57
C LYS A 989 -10.95 -26.11 -55.67
N GLU A 990 -10.30 -25.93 -56.82
CA GLU A 990 -9.40 -24.79 -57.03
C GLU A 990 -10.18 -23.48 -57.07
N LEU A 991 -11.29 -23.40 -57.82
CA LEU A 991 -12.07 -22.17 -57.90
C LEU A 991 -12.79 -21.85 -56.57
N GLY A 992 -13.20 -22.88 -55.83
CA GLY A 992 -13.73 -22.73 -54.47
C GLY A 992 -12.70 -22.23 -53.44
N SER A 993 -11.40 -22.50 -53.66
CA SER A 993 -10.37 -22.10 -52.68
C SER A 993 -10.19 -20.59 -52.60
N ILE A 994 -10.47 -19.85 -53.68
CA ILE A 994 -10.38 -18.37 -53.71
C ILE A 994 -11.66 -17.65 -53.24
N VAL A 995 -12.71 -18.37 -52.82
CA VAL A 995 -13.92 -17.76 -52.23
C VAL A 995 -13.60 -17.20 -50.85
N ASP A 996 -13.81 -15.89 -50.66
CA ASP A 996 -13.61 -15.20 -49.38
C ASP A 996 -14.92 -15.11 -48.58
N VAL A 997 -15.08 -16.04 -47.64
CA VAL A 997 -16.26 -16.11 -46.75
C VAL A 997 -16.22 -15.11 -45.59
N SER A 998 -15.18 -14.28 -45.47
CA SER A 998 -15.06 -13.21 -44.46
C SER A 998 -15.65 -11.86 -44.92
N SER A 999 -15.92 -11.72 -46.23
CA SER A 999 -16.41 -10.49 -46.87
C SER A 999 -17.69 -9.93 -46.21
N THR A 1000 -17.65 -8.66 -45.81
CA THR A 1000 -18.81 -7.89 -45.33
C THR A 1000 -19.66 -7.30 -46.47
N SER A 1001 -19.18 -7.37 -47.71
CA SER A 1001 -19.96 -6.96 -48.88
C SER A 1001 -21.17 -7.88 -49.07
N ALA A 1002 -22.20 -7.38 -49.76
CA ALA A 1002 -23.33 -8.20 -50.24
C ALA A 1002 -22.91 -9.27 -51.29
N ILE A 1003 -21.60 -9.36 -51.56
CA ILE A 1003 -20.95 -10.18 -52.57
C ILE A 1003 -19.84 -10.97 -51.86
N VAL A 1004 -19.97 -12.29 -51.85
CA VAL A 1004 -18.91 -13.22 -51.39
C VAL A 1004 -17.94 -13.45 -52.56
N ALA A 1005 -17.27 -12.35 -52.96
CA ALA A 1005 -16.31 -12.35 -54.04
C ALA A 1005 -15.01 -13.06 -53.63
N ALA A 1006 -14.15 -13.34 -54.60
CA ALA A 1006 -12.74 -13.56 -54.28
C ALA A 1006 -12.12 -12.28 -53.70
N ASN A 1007 -11.12 -12.41 -52.82
CA ASN A 1007 -10.51 -11.29 -52.08
C ASN A 1007 -10.23 -10.09 -53.01
N ALA A 1008 -10.94 -8.98 -52.78
CA ALA A 1008 -10.98 -7.84 -53.71
C ALA A 1008 -9.63 -7.13 -53.89
N THR A 1009 -8.68 -7.32 -52.96
CA THR A 1009 -7.30 -6.83 -53.06
C THR A 1009 -6.56 -7.50 -54.22
N TYR A 1010 -6.72 -8.82 -54.36
CA TYR A 1010 -6.04 -9.62 -55.37
C TYR A 1010 -6.90 -9.83 -56.63
N PHE A 1011 -8.23 -9.91 -56.48
CA PHE A 1011 -9.16 -10.19 -57.57
C PHE A 1011 -10.20 -9.06 -57.78
N PRO A 1012 -9.76 -7.82 -58.04
CA PRO A 1012 -10.66 -6.68 -58.21
C PRO A 1012 -11.61 -6.88 -59.39
N ASN A 1013 -12.80 -6.26 -59.30
CA ASN A 1013 -13.87 -6.33 -60.31
C ASN A 1013 -14.27 -7.77 -60.73
N THR A 1014 -14.10 -8.76 -59.85
CA THR A 1014 -14.75 -10.08 -59.98
C THR A 1014 -16.25 -9.88 -60.11
N LYS A 1015 -16.88 -10.57 -61.06
CA LYS A 1015 -18.30 -10.37 -61.37
C LYS A 1015 -19.19 -11.21 -60.47
N ASN A 1016 -20.32 -10.64 -60.09
CA ASN A 1016 -21.31 -11.26 -59.18
C ASN A 1016 -22.16 -12.27 -59.95
N SER A 1017 -21.56 -13.36 -60.42
CA SER A 1017 -22.23 -14.37 -61.25
C SER A 1017 -21.48 -15.70 -61.23
N TYR A 1018 -21.98 -16.66 -61.98
CA TYR A 1018 -21.36 -17.98 -62.14
C TYR A 1018 -20.04 -17.89 -62.92
N TYR A 1019 -19.05 -18.67 -62.49
CA TYR A 1019 -17.78 -18.88 -63.18
C TYR A 1019 -17.58 -20.37 -63.45
N TRP A 1020 -17.16 -20.72 -64.67
CA TRP A 1020 -16.93 -22.10 -65.08
C TRP A 1020 -15.73 -22.75 -64.35
N THR A 1021 -15.88 -24.03 -64.06
CA THR A 1021 -14.80 -24.95 -63.63
C THR A 1021 -14.61 -26.04 -64.68
N SER A 1022 -13.50 -26.77 -64.66
CA SER A 1022 -13.24 -27.93 -65.54
C SER A 1022 -13.94 -29.22 -65.08
N SER A 1023 -14.62 -29.20 -63.93
CA SER A 1023 -15.30 -30.36 -63.34
C SER A 1023 -16.72 -30.53 -63.91
N SER A 1024 -17.03 -31.68 -64.50
CA SER A 1024 -18.40 -32.05 -64.91
C SER A 1024 -19.24 -32.45 -63.69
N TYR A 1025 -20.57 -32.37 -63.76
CA TYR A 1025 -21.43 -32.96 -62.72
C TYR A 1025 -21.76 -34.42 -63.06
N ALA A 1026 -21.00 -35.36 -62.51
CA ALA A 1026 -21.06 -36.79 -62.88
C ALA A 1026 -22.46 -37.47 -62.75
N PRO A 1027 -23.33 -37.10 -61.79
CA PRO A 1027 -24.73 -37.56 -61.77
C PRO A 1027 -25.63 -37.06 -62.91
N SER A 1028 -25.29 -35.94 -63.57
CA SER A 1028 -26.02 -35.42 -64.73
C SER A 1028 -25.04 -34.69 -65.68
N PRO A 1029 -24.27 -35.43 -66.50
CA PRO A 1029 -23.06 -34.91 -67.14
C PRO A 1029 -23.24 -33.88 -68.26
N GLY A 1030 -24.48 -33.57 -68.66
CA GLY A 1030 -24.79 -32.38 -69.48
C GLY A 1030 -24.62 -31.06 -68.71
N ASN A 1031 -24.39 -31.13 -67.40
CA ASN A 1031 -24.07 -30.01 -66.53
C ASN A 1031 -22.59 -30.04 -66.09
N ALA A 1032 -22.06 -28.87 -65.76
CA ALA A 1032 -20.74 -28.69 -65.18
C ALA A 1032 -20.81 -27.82 -63.93
N TRP A 1033 -19.79 -27.95 -63.07
CA TRP A 1033 -19.69 -27.17 -61.85
C TRP A 1033 -19.35 -25.71 -62.13
N THR A 1034 -19.99 -24.82 -61.38
CA THR A 1034 -19.63 -23.40 -61.31
C THR A 1034 -19.45 -22.94 -59.88
N VAL A 1035 -18.71 -21.84 -59.71
CA VAL A 1035 -18.68 -21.08 -58.44
C VAL A 1035 -19.44 -19.77 -58.65
N PHE A 1036 -20.39 -19.47 -57.75
CA PHE A 1036 -21.26 -18.31 -57.83
C PHE A 1036 -20.76 -17.20 -56.90
N PHE A 1037 -19.87 -16.33 -57.37
CA PHE A 1037 -19.21 -15.29 -56.54
C PHE A 1037 -20.13 -14.21 -55.97
N GLN A 1038 -21.45 -14.25 -56.19
CA GLN A 1038 -22.40 -13.43 -55.42
C GLN A 1038 -22.58 -13.99 -54.00
N THR A 1039 -22.65 -15.32 -53.84
CA THR A 1039 -22.89 -16.00 -52.57
C THR A 1039 -21.72 -16.86 -52.11
N GLY A 1040 -20.76 -17.15 -53.01
CA GLY A 1040 -19.61 -18.02 -52.80
C GLY A 1040 -19.93 -19.51 -52.96
N GLU A 1041 -21.15 -19.85 -53.39
CA GLU A 1041 -21.67 -21.21 -53.47
C GLU A 1041 -21.09 -21.99 -54.66
N MET A 1042 -20.82 -23.28 -54.46
CA MET A 1042 -20.46 -24.20 -55.55
C MET A 1042 -21.72 -24.87 -56.08
N THR A 1043 -22.02 -24.76 -57.37
CA THR A 1043 -23.28 -25.26 -57.95
C THR A 1043 -23.03 -26.29 -59.07
N PRO A 1044 -23.68 -27.47 -59.04
CA PRO A 1044 -23.51 -28.51 -60.06
C PRO A 1044 -24.43 -28.38 -61.29
N PHE A 1045 -25.49 -27.57 -61.20
CA PHE A 1045 -26.64 -27.62 -62.13
C PHE A 1045 -26.52 -26.69 -63.34
N SER A 1046 -25.31 -26.21 -63.66
CA SER A 1046 -25.08 -25.30 -64.79
C SER A 1046 -24.91 -26.08 -66.08
N SER A 1047 -25.91 -26.03 -66.98
CA SER A 1047 -25.85 -26.72 -68.28
C SER A 1047 -24.65 -26.25 -69.12
N LYS A 1048 -23.89 -27.19 -69.70
CA LYS A 1048 -22.67 -26.93 -70.47
C LYS A 1048 -22.88 -26.06 -71.72
N SER A 1049 -24.11 -26.00 -72.24
CA SER A 1049 -24.52 -25.12 -73.35
C SER A 1049 -24.88 -23.69 -72.92
N GLY A 1050 -25.10 -23.47 -71.61
CA GLY A 1050 -25.30 -22.15 -71.03
C GLY A 1050 -24.03 -21.30 -71.03
N THR A 1051 -24.08 -20.12 -70.38
CA THR A 1051 -22.93 -19.20 -70.35
C THR A 1051 -22.57 -18.78 -68.92
N ALA A 1052 -21.27 -18.70 -68.63
CA ALA A 1052 -20.72 -18.26 -67.35
C ALA A 1052 -19.37 -17.56 -67.58
N TYR A 1053 -18.92 -16.78 -66.61
CA TYR A 1053 -17.62 -16.12 -66.71
C TYR A 1053 -16.46 -17.12 -66.57
N VAL A 1054 -15.25 -16.68 -66.90
CA VAL A 1054 -14.04 -17.51 -66.84
C VAL A 1054 -12.94 -16.77 -66.09
N ARG A 1055 -12.18 -17.53 -65.29
CA ARG A 1055 -10.91 -17.14 -64.68
C ARG A 1055 -9.98 -18.35 -64.80
N CYS A 1056 -8.88 -18.20 -65.51
CA CYS A 1056 -7.95 -19.31 -65.71
C CYS A 1056 -6.98 -19.46 -64.54
N ILE A 1057 -6.46 -20.67 -64.39
CA ILE A 1057 -5.42 -21.05 -63.42
C ILE A 1057 -4.22 -21.67 -64.15
N SER A 1058 -3.05 -21.57 -63.55
CA SER A 1058 -1.81 -22.22 -63.94
C SER A 1058 -1.19 -22.84 -62.69
N ASP A 1059 -0.42 -23.91 -62.87
CA ASP A 1059 0.35 -24.48 -61.75
C ASP A 1059 1.50 -23.51 -61.38
N GLY A 1060 2.00 -23.59 -60.15
CA GLY A 1060 3.09 -22.76 -59.65
C GLY A 1060 4.42 -22.91 -60.40
N PRO A 1061 5.38 -21.98 -60.21
CA PRO A 1061 6.74 -22.07 -60.76
C PRO A 1061 7.53 -23.25 -60.19
#